data_AF-A0A200Q1P6-F1
#
_entry.id   AF-A0A200Q1P6-F1
#
_cell.length_a   1.000
_cell.length_b   1.000
_cell.length_c   1.000
_cell.angle_alpha   90.00
_cell.angle_beta   90.00
_cell.angle_gamma   90.00
#
_symmetry.space_group_name_H-M   'P 1'
#
loop_
_entity.id
_entity.type
_entity.pdbx_description
1 polymer ?
#
loop_
_entity_poly.entity_id
_entity_poly.type
_entity_poly.pdbx_seq_one_letter_code
_entity_poly.pdbx_strand_id
1 'polypeptide(L)'
;MERNSTLICAPLMGSSIDQMLMEMNEAKKNGADVVEIRLDYLKNFRPRQDLQRLIKECPLQTLITFRPKWEGGQYEGDETERLDALRLAIELGADYIDVELQVAHEFINSIHGKKPENSRVIVSSHNYHCTPSTEEIGDLVATIQATGADMVKIATTALEITDVLHMFQITVHSYVPIIGLVMTERGLISRLLCPKFGGYLTFGTLEAGKVSAPGQPTIKDLLDLYNVRQIGPDTKVFGIIGNPVGHSKGPVLYNKVFQSVGFDGIYVPFLVDDVANFLNTYSSPDFAGFSCTIPHKEAAIKCCDEVDPIAKSIGAVNIIIRRQSDGKLIGYNSDYIGSIDAIEEALKGSLNMKNATGSPLAGKLVVVVGAGGAGKSIAYGAKAKGARVVIANRTYDRARQLASLVGGDAIPLAELDSFHPEDGMILANATCLGMQPKVDETPISKQALSAYSLVFDAVYTPKMTRLLQEAKESGAIVVTGLEMFMGQSFEQFEKFTGLPGFGSGVVPDPVQLGSTGRITLARNLFDEMPQRDSIAWNAMLTSYSKLGLPYETLTLFSDMRFSGTQLDDFTFTAALSASADVRDFHHGSKLHALVISSGYQSSLPVCNSLIDMYGKCLVPSNARRVFEEMSCRNDVSWCSLLFAYVKRGDLDSGHWIFVNMPNQVEFAWNILIAGYSRNGKFELCMDLFRKMRGTTCKPDLWTFTALMNACSELPRSYYGQMIHGCIIKTSWSSEIEALSFFINMMRNLLRPDEFTFGAVLHGCSSLAVQGPGKMVHGCIIQYGFHSYAYVGNGLVNMYAKCGDIEGSCRAFSDIIEKDLVTWNTMLFGFGLHGRAVEALRLYEEMATSRIKPDKVTFIGLLMTCSHSGLIEQGQVIFESMESVYGVPHEADHVACMVDMLGRGGYLHRARELVEDYSRKLNITSREALLGACAAHGDISLGVTIGEDLMISNPRKEIGYVLLSNLYCASGQWKEAERVRKAMVEQGLKKTPGCSWIELKNKVLVFVAGSHSHPDTKEMYKMLKFLQYEMRNPSNFGFENYKAFQVSDEDLC
;
A
#
# COMPACT_ATOMS: atom_id res chain seq x y z
N MET A 1 -12.25 -5.74 22.11
CA MET A 1 -12.60 -7.17 21.92
C MET A 1 -12.17 -7.54 20.52
N GLU A 2 -11.21 -8.45 20.37
CA GLU A 2 -10.89 -9.04 19.06
C GLU A 2 -12.16 -9.75 18.57
N ARG A 3 -12.73 -9.34 17.43
CA ARG A 3 -13.83 -10.05 16.80
C ARG A 3 -13.26 -11.37 16.24
N ASN A 4 -13.76 -12.51 16.72
CA ASN A 4 -13.40 -13.83 16.18
C ASN A 4 -13.71 -13.90 14.67
N SER A 5 -12.95 -14.70 13.93
CA SER A 5 -13.22 -14.97 12.52
C SER A 5 -14.58 -15.65 12.34
N THR A 6 -15.29 -15.32 11.27
CA THR A 6 -16.58 -15.95 10.91
C THR A 6 -16.42 -17.45 10.75
N LEU A 7 -17.34 -18.20 11.38
CA LEU A 7 -17.38 -19.65 11.30
C LEU A 7 -18.10 -20.13 10.04
N ILE A 8 -17.66 -21.25 9.48
CA ILE A 8 -18.33 -21.95 8.38
C ILE A 8 -19.09 -23.15 8.94
N CYS A 9 -20.40 -23.13 8.78
CA CYS A 9 -21.30 -24.18 9.23
C CYS A 9 -21.80 -25.05 8.07
N ALA A 10 -21.69 -26.36 8.22
CA ALA A 10 -22.20 -27.33 7.25
C ALA A 10 -23.58 -27.86 7.69
N PRO A 11 -24.68 -27.60 6.94
CA PRO A 11 -25.98 -28.19 7.24
C PRO A 11 -26.01 -29.67 6.84
N LEU A 12 -26.38 -30.53 7.78
CA LEU A 12 -26.51 -31.98 7.59
C LEU A 12 -27.99 -32.34 7.51
N MET A 13 -28.37 -33.01 6.42
CA MET A 13 -29.77 -33.33 6.09
C MET A 13 -29.97 -34.83 5.85
N GLY A 14 -29.01 -35.65 6.30
CA GLY A 14 -29.09 -37.10 6.22
C GLY A 14 -30.38 -37.66 6.85
N SER A 15 -30.95 -38.67 6.22
CA SER A 15 -32.22 -39.27 6.66
C SER A 15 -32.07 -40.31 7.78
N SER A 16 -30.83 -40.65 8.13
CA SER A 16 -30.45 -41.60 9.18
C SER A 16 -29.21 -41.12 9.94
N ILE A 17 -28.99 -41.68 11.13
CA ILE A 17 -27.85 -41.34 12.00
C ILE A 17 -26.51 -41.66 11.32
N ASP A 18 -26.39 -42.84 10.70
CA ASP A 18 -25.14 -43.23 10.01
C ASP A 18 -24.84 -42.30 8.83
N GLN A 19 -25.88 -41.84 8.12
CA GLN A 19 -25.71 -40.86 7.05
C GLN A 19 -25.21 -39.51 7.60
N MET A 20 -25.80 -39.01 8.68
CA MET A 20 -25.34 -37.77 9.31
C MET A 20 -23.90 -37.88 9.80
N LEU A 21 -23.49 -39.02 10.39
CA LEU A 21 -22.10 -39.23 10.82
C LEU A 21 -21.11 -39.25 9.65
N MET A 22 -21.50 -39.81 8.49
CA MET A 22 -20.69 -39.70 7.27
C MET A 22 -20.58 -38.25 6.81
N GLU A 23 -21.70 -37.52 6.76
CA GLU A 23 -21.75 -36.11 6.38
C GLU A 23 -20.91 -35.22 7.34
N MET A 24 -20.86 -35.52 8.64
CA MET A 24 -19.99 -34.82 9.61
C MET A 24 -18.50 -34.97 9.30
N ASN A 25 -18.07 -36.20 8.98
CA ASN A 25 -16.68 -36.47 8.62
C ASN A 25 -16.31 -35.79 7.30
N GLU A 26 -17.24 -35.76 6.36
CA GLU A 26 -17.09 -35.03 5.10
C GLU A 26 -17.01 -33.52 5.32
N ALA A 27 -17.86 -32.96 6.20
CA ALA A 27 -17.81 -31.55 6.58
C ALA A 27 -16.44 -31.15 7.13
N LYS A 28 -15.88 -31.97 8.03
CA LYS A 28 -14.54 -31.77 8.59
C LYS A 28 -13.45 -31.83 7.51
N LYS A 29 -13.52 -32.82 6.63
CA LYS A 29 -12.58 -32.96 5.51
C LYS A 29 -12.61 -31.76 4.57
N ASN A 30 -13.81 -31.18 4.37
CA ASN A 30 -14.01 -29.99 3.54
C ASN A 30 -13.69 -28.68 4.27
N GLY A 31 -13.35 -28.69 5.56
CA GLY A 31 -12.89 -27.51 6.31
C GLY A 31 -13.98 -26.68 7.00
N ALA A 32 -15.14 -27.26 7.29
CA ALA A 32 -16.15 -26.64 8.15
C ALA A 32 -15.68 -26.55 9.61
N ASP A 33 -16.17 -25.54 10.33
CA ASP A 33 -15.92 -25.35 11.78
C ASP A 33 -17.03 -25.97 12.64
N VAL A 34 -18.27 -25.87 12.14
CA VAL A 34 -19.50 -26.26 12.82
C VAL A 34 -20.32 -27.14 11.88
N VAL A 35 -21.09 -28.08 12.45
CA VAL A 35 -22.12 -28.82 11.71
C VAL A 35 -23.50 -28.50 12.28
N GLU A 36 -24.44 -28.12 11.42
CA GLU A 36 -25.86 -27.97 11.78
C GLU A 36 -26.57 -29.30 11.58
N ILE A 37 -26.88 -29.99 12.68
CA ILE A 37 -27.63 -31.24 12.69
C ILE A 37 -29.12 -30.91 12.61
N ARG A 38 -29.73 -31.14 11.44
CA ARG A 38 -31.16 -30.92 11.20
C ARG A 38 -31.98 -32.14 11.61
N LEU A 39 -32.37 -32.21 12.87
CA LEU A 39 -33.13 -33.33 13.44
C LEU A 39 -34.45 -33.57 12.70
N ASP A 40 -35.03 -32.52 12.12
CA ASP A 40 -36.27 -32.59 11.34
C ASP A 40 -36.16 -33.45 10.05
N TYR A 41 -34.94 -33.77 9.58
CA TYR A 41 -34.72 -34.64 8.43
C TYR A 41 -34.55 -36.13 8.79
N LEU A 42 -34.35 -36.46 10.07
CA LEU A 42 -34.15 -37.84 10.51
C LEU A 42 -35.46 -38.62 10.50
N LYS A 43 -35.42 -39.83 9.90
CA LYS A 43 -36.53 -40.78 9.99
C LYS A 43 -36.39 -41.64 11.24
N ASN A 44 -37.48 -41.80 12.00
CA ASN A 44 -37.55 -42.62 13.22
C ASN A 44 -36.59 -42.17 14.34
N PHE A 45 -36.45 -40.86 14.54
CA PHE A 45 -35.57 -40.26 15.55
C PHE A 45 -35.91 -40.70 16.98
N ARG A 46 -34.91 -41.20 17.71
CA ARG A 46 -34.98 -41.60 19.13
C ARG A 46 -34.13 -40.64 19.96
N PRO A 47 -34.74 -39.60 20.58
CA PRO A 47 -34.01 -38.42 21.05
C PRO A 47 -32.76 -38.72 21.87
N ARG A 48 -32.87 -39.50 22.96
CA ARG A 48 -31.73 -39.77 23.85
C ARG A 48 -30.63 -40.60 23.20
N GLN A 49 -30.98 -41.69 22.51
CA GLN A 49 -30.00 -42.59 21.92
C GLN A 49 -29.26 -41.91 20.75
N ASP A 50 -30.01 -41.22 19.90
CA ASP A 50 -29.49 -40.66 18.66
C ASP A 50 -28.69 -39.39 18.92
N LEU A 51 -29.16 -38.47 19.78
CA LEU A 51 -28.40 -37.27 20.15
C LEU A 51 -27.11 -37.63 20.86
N GLN A 52 -27.13 -38.60 21.78
CA GLN A 52 -25.93 -39.02 22.49
C GLN A 52 -24.87 -39.54 21.52
N ARG A 53 -25.29 -40.27 20.48
CA ARG A 53 -24.38 -40.77 19.45
C ARG A 53 -23.87 -39.64 18.56
N LEU A 54 -24.77 -38.81 18.03
CA LEU A 54 -24.43 -37.71 17.13
C LEU A 54 -23.48 -36.70 17.77
N ILE A 55 -23.73 -36.29 19.03
CA ILE A 55 -22.89 -35.32 19.74
C ILE A 55 -21.53 -35.93 20.10
N LYS A 56 -21.51 -37.17 20.61
CA LYS A 56 -20.26 -37.81 21.07
C LYS A 56 -19.32 -38.20 19.93
N GLU A 57 -19.86 -38.63 18.80
CA GLU A 57 -19.06 -39.03 17.63
C GLU A 57 -18.76 -37.85 16.70
N CYS A 58 -19.31 -36.66 16.95
CA CYS A 58 -19.05 -35.49 16.12
C CYS A 58 -17.59 -35.03 16.24
N PRO A 59 -16.87 -34.86 15.12
CA PRO A 59 -15.48 -34.44 15.15
C PRO A 59 -15.30 -32.90 15.06
N LEU A 60 -16.40 -32.14 15.13
CA LEU A 60 -16.54 -30.68 15.01
C LEU A 60 -17.50 -30.13 16.07
N GLN A 61 -17.64 -28.81 16.17
CA GLN A 61 -18.68 -28.20 17.02
C GLN A 61 -20.08 -28.51 16.47
N THR A 62 -21.01 -28.76 17.37
CA THR A 62 -22.38 -29.18 17.06
C THR A 62 -23.37 -28.03 17.21
N LEU A 63 -24.14 -27.76 16.15
CA LEU A 63 -25.33 -26.92 16.17
C LEU A 63 -26.56 -27.80 15.99
N ILE A 64 -27.39 -27.92 17.02
CA ILE A 64 -28.60 -28.74 16.97
C ILE A 64 -29.78 -27.87 16.58
N THR A 65 -30.51 -28.28 15.54
CA THR A 65 -31.70 -27.58 15.03
C THR A 65 -32.82 -28.59 14.82
N PHE A 66 -33.99 -28.33 15.39
CA PHE A 66 -35.19 -29.16 15.20
C PHE A 66 -36.32 -28.31 14.62
N ARG A 67 -36.20 -27.96 13.34
CA ARG A 67 -37.05 -26.93 12.72
C ARG A 67 -38.48 -27.45 12.46
N PRO A 68 -39.53 -26.78 12.98
CA PRO A 68 -40.92 -27.13 12.72
C PRO A 68 -41.41 -26.65 11.35
N LYS A 69 -42.48 -27.27 10.81
CA LYS A 69 -43.08 -26.89 9.52
C LYS A 69 -43.49 -25.43 9.43
N TRP A 70 -43.98 -24.83 10.52
CA TRP A 70 -44.41 -23.43 10.53
C TRP A 70 -43.25 -22.43 10.38
N GLU A 71 -42.00 -22.86 10.63
CA GLU A 71 -40.78 -22.09 10.38
C GLU A 71 -39.97 -22.64 9.18
N GLY A 72 -40.63 -23.38 8.28
CA GLY A 72 -40.01 -23.91 7.05
C GLY A 72 -39.17 -25.18 7.22
N GLY A 73 -39.27 -25.86 8.37
CA GLY A 73 -38.66 -27.16 8.61
C GLY A 73 -39.53 -28.35 8.18
N GLN A 74 -39.11 -29.56 8.55
CA GLN A 74 -39.83 -30.80 8.24
C GLN A 74 -40.56 -31.40 9.46
N TYR A 75 -40.33 -30.91 10.68
CA TYR A 75 -40.94 -31.49 11.87
C TYR A 75 -42.43 -31.17 11.98
N GLU A 76 -43.21 -32.20 12.26
CA GLU A 76 -44.64 -32.17 12.52
C GLU A 76 -44.91 -33.11 13.70
N GLY A 77 -45.42 -32.58 14.80
CA GLY A 77 -45.55 -33.31 16.06
C GLY A 77 -45.88 -32.38 17.23
N ASP A 78 -45.76 -32.91 18.45
CA ASP A 78 -46.00 -32.15 19.68
C ASP A 78 -44.83 -31.19 19.98
N GLU A 79 -45.16 -29.93 20.25
CA GLU A 79 -44.14 -28.89 20.47
C GLU A 79 -43.33 -29.14 21.76
N THR A 80 -43.94 -29.76 22.77
CA THR A 80 -43.24 -30.10 24.02
C THR A 80 -42.17 -31.16 23.76
N GLU A 81 -42.50 -32.21 23.00
CA GLU A 81 -41.55 -33.26 22.62
C GLU A 81 -40.36 -32.70 21.82
N ARG A 82 -40.63 -31.76 20.91
CA ARG A 82 -39.60 -31.06 20.13
C ARG A 82 -38.64 -30.28 21.03
N LEU A 83 -39.19 -29.46 21.93
CA LEU A 83 -38.40 -28.65 22.86
C LEU A 83 -37.65 -29.52 23.87
N ASP A 84 -38.23 -30.64 24.31
CA ASP A 84 -37.54 -31.62 25.18
C ASP A 84 -36.33 -32.24 24.49
N ALA A 85 -36.40 -32.53 23.19
CA ALA A 85 -35.23 -32.99 22.44
C ALA A 85 -34.11 -31.93 22.38
N LEU A 86 -34.45 -30.65 22.25
CA LEU A 86 -33.46 -29.55 22.30
C LEU A 86 -32.86 -29.37 23.71
N ARG A 87 -33.68 -29.47 24.78
CA ARG A 87 -33.19 -29.47 26.17
C ARG A 87 -32.22 -30.64 26.41
N LEU A 88 -32.58 -31.82 25.93
CA LEU A 88 -31.75 -33.00 26.03
C LEU A 88 -30.42 -32.85 25.29
N ALA A 89 -30.39 -32.17 24.14
CA ALA A 89 -29.15 -31.87 23.44
C ALA A 89 -28.21 -30.97 24.29
N ILE A 90 -28.76 -30.00 25.03
CA ILE A 90 -27.99 -29.17 25.98
C ILE A 90 -27.40 -30.04 27.08
N GLU A 91 -28.22 -30.91 27.69
CA GLU A 91 -27.76 -31.84 28.74
C GLU A 91 -26.65 -32.78 28.26
N LEU A 92 -26.69 -33.18 26.99
CA LEU A 92 -25.71 -34.05 26.36
C LEU A 92 -24.46 -33.30 25.86
N GLY A 93 -24.40 -31.98 26.02
CA GLY A 93 -23.21 -31.17 25.75
C GLY A 93 -23.11 -30.60 24.33
N ALA A 94 -24.23 -30.34 23.66
CA ALA A 94 -24.21 -29.61 22.38
C ALA A 94 -23.66 -28.19 22.53
N ASP A 95 -22.82 -27.76 21.58
CA ASP A 95 -22.16 -26.44 21.60
C ASP A 95 -23.16 -25.31 21.31
N TYR A 96 -24.06 -25.52 20.35
CA TYR A 96 -25.09 -24.56 19.97
C TYR A 96 -26.45 -25.22 19.81
N ILE A 97 -27.50 -24.49 20.21
CA ILE A 97 -28.90 -24.87 19.99
C ILE A 97 -29.60 -23.75 19.23
N ASP A 98 -30.31 -24.09 18.16
CA ASP A 98 -31.19 -23.15 17.46
C ASP A 98 -32.64 -23.33 17.94
N VAL A 99 -33.23 -22.25 18.45
CA VAL A 99 -34.65 -22.18 18.84
C VAL A 99 -35.33 -21.00 18.14
N GLU A 100 -36.56 -21.22 17.68
CA GLU A 100 -37.33 -20.21 16.95
C GLU A 100 -37.86 -19.12 17.90
N LEU A 101 -37.84 -17.85 17.45
CA LEU A 101 -38.24 -16.69 18.24
C LEU A 101 -39.61 -16.85 18.93
N GLN A 102 -40.60 -17.44 18.24
CA GLN A 102 -41.96 -17.59 18.75
C GLN A 102 -42.04 -18.36 20.07
N VAL A 103 -41.11 -19.28 20.33
CA VAL A 103 -41.08 -20.12 21.55
C VAL A 103 -39.82 -19.89 22.40
N ALA A 104 -38.94 -18.97 21.99
CA ALA A 104 -37.63 -18.75 22.59
C ALA A 104 -37.71 -18.32 24.06
N HIS A 105 -38.63 -17.41 24.41
CA HIS A 105 -38.78 -16.91 25.79
C HIS A 105 -39.17 -18.04 26.76
N GLU A 106 -40.10 -18.91 26.38
CA GLU A 106 -40.50 -20.06 27.20
C GLU A 106 -39.37 -21.10 27.29
N PHE A 107 -38.69 -21.37 26.18
CA PHE A 107 -37.57 -22.31 26.13
C PHE A 107 -36.40 -21.86 27.03
N ILE A 108 -35.95 -20.62 26.89
CA ILE A 108 -34.81 -20.06 27.65
C ILE A 108 -35.12 -20.04 29.15
N ASN A 109 -36.35 -19.66 29.53
CA ASN A 109 -36.77 -19.71 30.94
C ASN A 109 -36.75 -21.14 31.51
N SER A 110 -37.10 -22.16 30.69
CA SER A 110 -37.10 -23.56 31.14
C SER A 110 -35.69 -24.14 31.43
N ILE A 111 -34.65 -23.56 30.84
CA ILE A 111 -33.24 -23.97 30.99
C ILE A 111 -32.42 -23.02 31.87
N HIS A 112 -33.06 -22.00 32.47
CA HIS A 112 -32.39 -21.03 33.32
C HIS A 112 -31.66 -21.73 34.49
N GLY A 113 -30.36 -21.46 34.65
CA GLY A 113 -29.49 -22.10 35.64
C GLY A 113 -29.12 -23.57 35.36
N LYS A 114 -29.61 -24.17 34.26
CA LYS A 114 -29.31 -25.55 33.85
C LYS A 114 -28.38 -25.65 32.63
N LYS A 115 -28.14 -24.52 31.96
CA LYS A 115 -27.29 -24.43 30.75
C LYS A 115 -25.80 -24.54 31.10
N PRO A 116 -25.03 -25.48 30.50
CA PRO A 116 -23.57 -25.52 30.63
C PRO A 116 -22.91 -24.25 30.08
N GLU A 117 -21.79 -23.81 30.66
CA GLU A 117 -21.10 -22.57 30.25
C GLU A 117 -20.69 -22.57 28.77
N ASN A 118 -20.36 -23.74 28.21
CA ASN A 118 -19.91 -23.88 26.83
C ASN A 118 -21.07 -23.98 25.82
N SER A 119 -22.31 -24.07 26.27
CA SER A 119 -23.49 -24.20 25.39
C SER A 119 -24.14 -22.84 25.15
N ARG A 120 -24.39 -22.52 23.88
CA ARG A 120 -24.98 -21.23 23.45
C ARG A 120 -26.32 -21.43 22.74
N VAL A 121 -27.30 -20.62 23.09
CA VAL A 121 -28.62 -20.60 22.46
C VAL A 121 -28.66 -19.52 21.39
N ILE A 122 -28.84 -19.96 20.15
CA ILE A 122 -29.14 -19.12 19.00
C ILE A 122 -30.66 -19.01 18.92
N VAL A 123 -31.18 -17.79 18.94
CA VAL A 123 -32.59 -17.55 18.67
C VAL A 123 -32.74 -17.05 17.25
N SER A 124 -33.56 -17.75 16.46
CA SER A 124 -33.69 -17.52 15.03
C SER A 124 -35.06 -17.00 14.60
N SER A 125 -35.07 -16.20 13.54
CA SER A 125 -36.27 -15.74 12.83
C SER A 125 -36.04 -15.80 11.32
N HIS A 126 -37.00 -16.37 10.60
CA HIS A 126 -36.94 -16.52 9.14
C HIS A 126 -38.07 -15.72 8.47
N ASN A 127 -37.69 -14.84 7.54
CA ASN A 127 -38.62 -14.15 6.66
C ASN A 127 -38.44 -14.68 5.24
N TYR A 128 -39.37 -15.54 4.82
CA TYR A 128 -39.33 -16.16 3.50
C TYR A 128 -39.85 -15.26 2.37
N HIS A 129 -40.42 -14.09 2.69
CA HIS A 129 -41.09 -13.23 1.72
C HIS A 129 -40.22 -12.07 1.22
N CYS A 130 -39.50 -11.41 2.11
CA CYS A 130 -38.71 -10.22 1.79
C CYS A 130 -37.60 -9.97 2.82
N THR A 131 -36.81 -8.92 2.59
CA THR A 131 -35.92 -8.34 3.58
C THR A 131 -36.54 -7.04 4.08
N PRO A 132 -36.90 -6.94 5.38
CA PRO A 132 -37.47 -5.72 5.94
C PRO A 132 -36.48 -4.53 5.90
N SER A 133 -36.95 -3.36 6.28
CA SER A 133 -36.10 -2.18 6.46
C SER A 133 -35.07 -2.36 7.58
N THR A 134 -34.00 -1.57 7.56
CA THR A 134 -32.97 -1.61 8.62
C THR A 134 -33.56 -1.36 10.01
N GLU A 135 -34.57 -0.49 10.15
CA GLU A 135 -35.25 -0.23 11.42
C GLU A 135 -36.00 -1.48 11.93
N GLU A 136 -36.80 -2.11 11.07
CA GLU A 136 -37.55 -3.33 11.44
C GLU A 136 -36.63 -4.51 11.78
N ILE A 137 -35.50 -4.65 11.08
CA ILE A 137 -34.49 -5.67 11.43
C ILE A 137 -33.85 -5.32 12.78
N GLY A 138 -33.58 -4.04 13.06
CA GLY A 138 -33.08 -3.57 14.34
C GLY A 138 -34.02 -3.88 15.51
N ASP A 139 -35.32 -3.64 15.34
CA ASP A 139 -36.35 -3.99 16.31
C ASP A 139 -36.45 -5.50 16.52
N LEU A 140 -36.30 -6.29 15.45
CA LEU A 140 -36.26 -7.74 15.53
C LEU A 140 -35.02 -8.22 16.31
N VAL A 141 -33.86 -7.60 16.12
CA VAL A 141 -32.65 -7.89 16.92
C VAL A 141 -32.90 -7.62 18.40
N ALA A 142 -33.50 -6.47 18.74
CA ALA A 142 -33.83 -6.13 20.13
C ALA A 142 -34.84 -7.12 20.74
N THR A 143 -35.85 -7.52 19.97
CA THR A 143 -36.85 -8.51 20.38
C THR A 143 -36.20 -9.86 20.66
N ILE A 144 -35.30 -10.31 19.79
CA ILE A 144 -34.55 -11.56 19.99
C ILE A 144 -33.67 -11.46 21.24
N GLN A 145 -32.95 -10.36 21.44
CA GLN A 145 -32.12 -10.15 22.63
C GLN A 145 -32.93 -10.19 23.93
N ALA A 146 -34.14 -9.61 23.93
CA ALA A 146 -35.02 -9.59 25.09
C ALA A 146 -35.46 -10.99 25.56
N THR A 147 -35.35 -12.02 24.70
CA THR A 147 -35.61 -13.41 25.10
C THR A 147 -34.51 -14.02 25.98
N GLY A 148 -33.33 -13.39 26.05
CA GLY A 148 -32.14 -13.93 26.71
C GLY A 148 -31.22 -14.76 25.79
N ALA A 149 -31.35 -14.60 24.48
CA ALA A 149 -30.52 -15.29 23.49
C ALA A 149 -29.02 -14.98 23.68
N ASP A 150 -28.15 -15.99 23.54
CA ASP A 150 -26.70 -15.77 23.48
C ASP A 150 -26.28 -15.21 22.11
N MET A 151 -27.05 -15.54 21.07
CA MET A 151 -26.82 -15.14 19.68
C MET A 151 -28.11 -14.90 18.92
N VAL A 152 -28.05 -13.96 17.97
CA VAL A 152 -29.16 -13.60 17.11
C VAL A 152 -28.98 -14.26 15.74
N LYS A 153 -30.02 -14.90 15.18
CA LYS A 153 -30.02 -15.40 13.81
C LYS A 153 -31.22 -14.84 13.04
N ILE A 154 -30.95 -14.10 11.96
CA ILE A 154 -31.98 -13.53 11.10
C ILE A 154 -31.69 -13.97 9.67
N ALA A 155 -32.67 -14.64 9.06
CA ALA A 155 -32.62 -15.07 7.67
C ALA A 155 -33.77 -14.43 6.90
N THR A 156 -33.47 -13.60 5.90
CA THR A 156 -34.50 -12.93 5.07
C THR A 156 -34.43 -13.40 3.61
N THR A 157 -35.36 -12.95 2.76
CA THR A 157 -35.35 -13.25 1.32
C THR A 157 -35.01 -12.00 0.51
N ALA A 158 -34.01 -12.08 -0.38
CA ALA A 158 -33.73 -11.00 -1.33
C ALA A 158 -34.73 -11.05 -2.51
N LEU A 159 -35.45 -9.96 -2.71
CA LEU A 159 -36.20 -9.66 -3.93
C LEU A 159 -35.30 -8.94 -4.93
N GLU A 160 -34.48 -8.02 -4.43
CA GLU A 160 -33.41 -7.35 -5.16
C GLU A 160 -32.06 -7.55 -4.45
N ILE A 161 -30.96 -7.41 -5.16
CA ILE A 161 -29.63 -7.51 -4.54
C ILE A 161 -29.35 -6.36 -3.56
N THR A 162 -30.05 -5.25 -3.67
CA THR A 162 -29.94 -4.07 -2.79
C THR A 162 -30.44 -4.37 -1.37
N ASP A 163 -31.36 -5.32 -1.21
CA ASP A 163 -31.87 -5.80 0.08
C ASP A 163 -30.77 -6.25 1.04
N VAL A 164 -29.66 -6.78 0.50
CA VAL A 164 -28.55 -7.29 1.32
C VAL A 164 -27.87 -6.17 2.13
N LEU A 165 -27.93 -4.92 1.67
CA LEU A 165 -27.36 -3.79 2.39
C LEU A 165 -28.03 -3.59 3.77
N HIS A 166 -29.35 -3.80 3.88
CA HIS A 166 -30.05 -3.69 5.16
C HIS A 166 -29.47 -4.67 6.18
N MET A 167 -29.17 -5.90 5.75
CA MET A 167 -28.55 -6.91 6.60
C MET A 167 -27.11 -6.54 6.99
N PHE A 168 -26.29 -6.06 6.04
CA PHE A 168 -24.92 -5.63 6.34
C PHE A 168 -24.85 -4.46 7.33
N GLN A 169 -25.77 -3.49 7.22
CA GLN A 169 -25.85 -2.39 8.17
C GLN A 169 -26.11 -2.89 9.59
N ILE A 170 -26.94 -3.92 9.76
CA ILE A 170 -27.22 -4.51 11.05
C ILE A 170 -26.04 -5.33 11.57
N THR A 171 -25.44 -6.19 10.75
CA THR A 171 -24.35 -7.08 11.20
C THR A 171 -23.10 -6.30 11.60
N VAL A 172 -22.78 -5.21 10.90
CA VAL A 172 -21.60 -4.37 11.22
C VAL A 172 -21.72 -3.70 12.59
N HIS A 173 -22.91 -3.20 12.92
CA HIS A 173 -23.18 -2.39 14.11
C HIS A 173 -23.70 -3.20 15.30
N SER A 174 -23.95 -4.50 15.13
CA SER A 174 -24.41 -5.36 16.22
C SER A 174 -23.33 -5.53 17.29
N TYR A 175 -23.70 -5.27 18.55
CA TYR A 175 -22.89 -5.55 19.74
C TYR A 175 -23.05 -6.99 20.25
N VAL A 176 -24.06 -7.71 19.76
CA VAL A 176 -24.31 -9.13 20.07
C VAL A 176 -23.91 -9.98 18.88
N PRO A 177 -23.33 -11.18 19.08
CA PRO A 177 -23.01 -12.08 17.97
C PRO A 177 -24.25 -12.37 17.12
N ILE A 178 -24.15 -12.11 15.82
CA ILE A 178 -25.28 -12.16 14.89
C ILE A 178 -24.95 -13.00 13.66
N ILE A 179 -25.93 -13.83 13.27
CA ILE A 179 -25.95 -14.61 12.04
C ILE A 179 -26.99 -13.95 11.12
N GLY A 180 -26.54 -12.99 10.32
CA GLY A 180 -27.40 -12.26 9.38
C GLY A 180 -27.23 -12.78 7.96
N LEU A 181 -28.27 -13.39 7.39
CA LEU A 181 -28.22 -14.03 6.08
C LEU A 181 -29.40 -13.63 5.21
N VAL A 182 -29.17 -13.51 3.91
CA VAL A 182 -30.19 -13.23 2.93
C VAL A 182 -30.22 -14.38 1.92
N MET A 183 -31.40 -14.98 1.77
CA MET A 183 -31.64 -16.13 0.91
C MET A 183 -31.78 -15.72 -0.56
N THR A 184 -31.79 -16.72 -1.43
CA THR A 184 -31.82 -16.66 -2.91
C THR A 184 -30.46 -16.37 -3.55
N GLU A 185 -30.38 -16.49 -4.87
CA GLU A 185 -29.17 -16.16 -5.64
C GLU A 185 -28.79 -14.67 -5.49
N ARG A 186 -29.77 -13.77 -5.36
CA ARG A 186 -29.54 -12.33 -5.11
C ARG A 186 -28.92 -12.07 -3.73
N GLY A 187 -29.24 -12.92 -2.76
CA GLY A 187 -28.71 -12.85 -1.40
C GLY A 187 -27.31 -13.44 -1.22
N LEU A 188 -26.74 -14.09 -2.25
CA LEU A 188 -25.47 -14.83 -2.15
C LEU A 188 -24.33 -14.00 -1.52
N ILE A 189 -24.22 -12.72 -1.86
CA ILE A 189 -23.16 -11.85 -1.34
C ILE A 189 -23.23 -11.68 0.19
N SER A 190 -24.39 -11.85 0.82
CA SER A 190 -24.52 -11.83 2.28
C SER A 190 -23.76 -12.98 2.92
N ARG A 191 -23.68 -14.12 2.24
CA ARG A 191 -23.00 -15.33 2.71
C ARG A 191 -21.50 -15.26 2.49
N LEU A 192 -21.07 -14.62 1.41
CA LEU A 192 -19.66 -14.48 1.02
C LEU A 192 -18.96 -13.38 1.82
N LEU A 193 -19.61 -12.22 1.99
CA LEU A 193 -19.01 -11.03 2.62
C LEU A 193 -19.29 -10.96 4.14
N CYS A 194 -19.82 -12.05 4.71
CA CYS A 194 -20.08 -12.20 6.14
C CYS A 194 -18.86 -11.82 7.03
N PRO A 195 -17.61 -12.24 6.72
CA PRO A 195 -16.43 -11.86 7.51
C PRO A 195 -16.12 -10.37 7.50
N LYS A 196 -16.35 -9.69 6.36
CA LYS A 196 -16.12 -8.24 6.24
C LYS A 196 -17.13 -7.45 7.05
N PHE A 197 -18.40 -7.86 7.01
CA PHE A 197 -19.51 -7.13 7.61
C PHE A 197 -19.90 -7.65 9.01
N GLY A 198 -19.03 -8.41 9.67
CA GLY A 198 -19.15 -8.74 11.09
C GLY A 198 -20.14 -9.86 11.44
N GLY A 199 -20.57 -10.67 10.46
CA GLY A 199 -21.42 -11.83 10.74
C GLY A 199 -20.64 -12.95 11.42
N TYR A 200 -21.25 -13.58 12.42
CA TYR A 200 -20.61 -14.59 13.27
C TYR A 200 -20.40 -15.92 12.54
N LEU A 201 -21.36 -16.32 11.69
CA LEU A 201 -21.37 -17.62 11.03
C LEU A 201 -22.03 -17.52 9.64
N THR A 202 -21.51 -18.28 8.68
CA THR A 202 -22.11 -18.47 7.35
C THR A 202 -22.28 -19.97 7.08
N PHE A 203 -23.19 -20.31 6.17
CA PHE A 203 -23.50 -21.72 5.84
C PHE A 203 -22.94 -22.09 4.47
N GLY A 204 -22.25 -23.23 4.42
CA GLY A 204 -21.74 -23.83 3.19
C GLY A 204 -22.20 -25.29 3.06
N THR A 205 -22.66 -25.71 1.88
CA THR A 205 -23.09 -27.10 1.65
C THR A 205 -21.91 -28.03 1.38
N LEU A 206 -22.11 -29.33 1.65
CA LEU A 206 -21.13 -30.38 1.29
C LEU A 206 -21.01 -30.54 -0.22
N GLU A 207 -22.15 -30.53 -0.91
CA GLU A 207 -22.25 -30.74 -2.35
C GLU A 207 -23.18 -29.69 -2.98
N ALA A 208 -22.95 -29.38 -4.26
CA ALA A 208 -23.82 -28.50 -5.01
C ALA A 208 -25.22 -29.12 -5.17
N GLY A 209 -26.28 -28.32 -4.97
CA GLY A 209 -27.67 -28.75 -5.12
C GLY A 209 -28.31 -29.41 -3.89
N LYS A 210 -27.52 -29.82 -2.88
CA LYS A 210 -28.03 -30.25 -1.56
C LYS A 210 -28.04 -29.07 -0.59
N VAL A 211 -29.00 -28.16 -0.76
CA VAL A 211 -29.11 -26.92 0.02
C VAL A 211 -30.17 -27.04 1.11
N SER A 212 -29.89 -26.50 2.30
CA SER A 212 -30.90 -26.33 3.36
C SER A 212 -31.65 -25.01 3.24
N ALA A 213 -31.08 -24.04 2.51
CA ALA A 213 -31.72 -22.76 2.16
C ALA A 213 -31.27 -22.26 0.77
N PRO A 214 -32.13 -21.56 0.01
CA PRO A 214 -31.75 -21.02 -1.30
C PRO A 214 -30.54 -20.09 -1.26
N GLY A 215 -29.65 -20.22 -2.23
CA GLY A 215 -28.47 -19.37 -2.41
C GLY A 215 -27.22 -19.77 -1.61
N GLN A 216 -27.21 -20.96 -0.96
CA GLN A 216 -26.02 -21.44 -0.26
C GLN A 216 -24.90 -21.85 -1.22
N PRO A 217 -23.66 -21.34 -1.05
CA PRO A 217 -22.49 -21.86 -1.74
C PRO A 217 -22.00 -23.18 -1.11
N THR A 218 -21.13 -23.90 -1.81
CA THR A 218 -20.44 -25.05 -1.21
C THR A 218 -19.33 -24.58 -0.26
N ILE A 219 -18.96 -25.42 0.72
CA ILE A 219 -17.81 -25.15 1.61
C ILE A 219 -16.53 -24.98 0.79
N LYS A 220 -16.38 -25.82 -0.25
CA LYS A 220 -15.25 -25.75 -1.17
C LYS A 220 -15.20 -24.40 -1.89
N ASP A 221 -16.32 -23.89 -2.38
CA ASP A 221 -16.34 -22.58 -3.03
C ASP A 221 -16.02 -21.46 -2.03
N LEU A 222 -16.57 -21.51 -0.81
CA LEU A 222 -16.25 -20.53 0.23
C LEU A 222 -14.72 -20.47 0.47
N LEU A 223 -14.08 -21.62 0.67
CA LEU A 223 -12.67 -21.69 1.03
C LEU A 223 -11.73 -21.50 -0.16
N ASP A 224 -11.93 -22.23 -1.26
CA ASP A 224 -10.98 -22.30 -2.37
C ASP A 224 -11.23 -21.22 -3.44
N LEU A 225 -12.50 -20.88 -3.69
CA LEU A 225 -12.89 -19.93 -4.74
C LEU A 225 -12.97 -18.50 -4.19
N TYR A 226 -13.58 -18.30 -3.03
CA TYR A 226 -13.81 -16.97 -2.46
C TYR A 226 -12.85 -16.62 -1.33
N ASN A 227 -11.99 -17.55 -0.91
CA ASN A 227 -10.98 -17.33 0.12
C ASN A 227 -11.55 -16.70 1.40
N VAL A 228 -12.74 -17.10 1.87
CA VAL A 228 -13.45 -16.38 2.96
C VAL A 228 -12.64 -16.25 4.25
N ARG A 229 -11.66 -17.11 4.49
CA ARG A 229 -10.74 -17.04 5.64
C ARG A 229 -9.76 -15.87 5.58
N GLN A 230 -9.50 -15.33 4.40
CA GLN A 230 -8.60 -14.19 4.18
C GLN A 230 -9.35 -12.85 4.20
N ILE A 231 -10.68 -12.86 4.21
CA ILE A 231 -11.48 -11.63 4.22
C ILE A 231 -11.44 -11.02 5.62
N GLY A 232 -10.99 -9.76 5.68
CA GLY A 232 -11.06 -8.91 6.86
C GLY A 232 -12.00 -7.71 6.67
N PRO A 233 -12.13 -6.86 7.72
CA PRO A 233 -12.93 -5.63 7.64
C PRO A 233 -12.48 -4.67 6.54
N ASP A 234 -11.18 -4.63 6.23
CA ASP A 234 -10.58 -3.71 5.27
C ASP A 234 -10.55 -4.24 3.82
N THR A 235 -10.81 -5.54 3.62
CA THR A 235 -10.78 -6.20 2.31
C THR A 235 -11.70 -5.47 1.33
N LYS A 236 -11.17 -5.14 0.14
CA LYS A 236 -11.92 -4.43 -0.89
C LYS A 236 -12.79 -5.39 -1.69
N VAL A 237 -14.04 -4.98 -1.94
CA VAL A 237 -15.01 -5.78 -2.69
C VAL A 237 -15.02 -5.36 -4.14
N PHE A 238 -14.79 -6.33 -5.01
CA PHE A 238 -14.91 -6.27 -6.45
C PHE A 238 -15.97 -7.26 -6.91
N GLY A 239 -16.43 -7.15 -8.16
CA GLY A 239 -17.30 -8.18 -8.69
C GLY A 239 -17.83 -7.94 -10.08
N ILE A 240 -18.57 -8.94 -10.57
CA ILE A 240 -19.19 -8.91 -11.90
C ILE A 240 -20.69 -8.58 -11.76
N ILE A 241 -21.12 -7.49 -12.39
CA ILE A 241 -22.52 -7.07 -12.51
C ILE A 241 -23.13 -7.72 -13.75
N GLY A 242 -24.20 -8.49 -13.60
CA GLY A 242 -24.88 -9.15 -14.72
C GLY A 242 -26.25 -9.74 -14.37
N ASN A 243 -27.02 -10.08 -15.39
CA ASN A 243 -28.23 -10.89 -15.26
C ASN A 243 -28.50 -11.67 -16.56
N PRO A 244 -28.29 -13.01 -16.58
CA PRO A 244 -27.78 -13.85 -15.49
C PRO A 244 -26.28 -13.63 -15.23
N VAL A 245 -25.79 -14.05 -14.05
CA VAL A 245 -24.37 -13.88 -13.67
C VAL A 245 -23.66 -15.17 -13.22
N GLY A 246 -24.39 -16.19 -12.78
CA GLY A 246 -23.82 -17.43 -12.22
C GLY A 246 -22.89 -18.23 -13.14
N HIS A 247 -22.92 -17.99 -14.46
CA HIS A 247 -22.01 -18.62 -15.43
C HIS A 247 -20.62 -17.96 -15.48
N SER A 248 -20.44 -16.80 -14.84
CA SER A 248 -19.20 -16.03 -14.95
C SER A 248 -18.02 -16.75 -14.32
N LYS A 249 -16.91 -16.82 -15.06
CA LYS A 249 -15.61 -17.29 -14.58
C LYS A 249 -14.81 -16.20 -13.86
N GLY A 250 -15.34 -14.98 -13.77
CA GLY A 250 -14.67 -13.82 -13.13
C GLY A 250 -14.22 -14.10 -11.69
N PRO A 251 -15.09 -14.58 -10.78
CA PRO A 251 -14.69 -14.93 -9.42
C PRO A 251 -13.53 -15.93 -9.37
N VAL A 252 -13.51 -16.93 -10.26
CA VAL A 252 -12.44 -17.94 -10.32
C VAL A 252 -11.10 -17.31 -10.68
N LEU A 253 -11.09 -16.45 -11.69
CA LEU A 253 -9.88 -15.78 -12.14
C LEU A 253 -9.36 -14.78 -11.10
N TYR A 254 -10.19 -13.80 -10.71
CA TYR A 254 -9.73 -12.69 -9.89
C TYR A 254 -9.37 -13.07 -8.47
N ASN A 255 -10.14 -13.96 -7.81
CA ASN A 255 -9.79 -14.37 -6.45
C ASN A 255 -8.47 -15.15 -6.41
N LYS A 256 -8.22 -15.98 -7.42
CA LYS A 256 -6.95 -16.71 -7.52
C LYS A 256 -5.77 -15.77 -7.74
N VAL A 257 -5.99 -14.75 -8.56
CA VAL A 257 -4.99 -13.75 -8.90
C VAL A 257 -4.73 -12.78 -7.73
N PHE A 258 -5.77 -12.28 -7.05
CA PHE A 258 -5.62 -11.45 -5.86
C PHE A 258 -4.81 -12.18 -4.78
N GLN A 259 -5.11 -13.45 -4.56
CA GLN A 259 -4.34 -14.30 -3.65
C GLN A 259 -2.87 -14.45 -4.08
N SER A 260 -2.59 -14.66 -5.37
CA SER A 260 -1.21 -14.90 -5.84
C SER A 260 -0.31 -13.67 -5.71
N VAL A 261 -0.86 -12.46 -5.86
CA VAL A 261 -0.09 -11.21 -5.67
C VAL A 261 -0.13 -10.68 -4.23
N GLY A 262 -0.99 -11.24 -3.37
CA GLY A 262 -1.20 -10.74 -2.01
C GLY A 262 -1.98 -9.43 -1.98
N PHE A 263 -2.92 -9.24 -2.89
CA PHE A 263 -3.81 -8.09 -2.94
C PHE A 263 -5.04 -8.36 -2.05
N ASP A 264 -5.32 -7.47 -1.10
CA ASP A 264 -6.44 -7.59 -0.16
C ASP A 264 -7.78 -7.20 -0.81
N GLY A 265 -8.28 -8.10 -1.65
CA GLY A 265 -9.55 -7.95 -2.33
C GLY A 265 -10.28 -9.27 -2.54
N ILE A 266 -11.59 -9.18 -2.66
CA ILE A 266 -12.48 -10.28 -3.04
C ILE A 266 -13.28 -9.90 -4.27
N TYR A 267 -13.48 -10.84 -5.19
CA TYR A 267 -14.28 -10.71 -6.38
C TYR A 267 -15.51 -11.63 -6.32
N VAL A 268 -16.72 -11.05 -6.35
CA VAL A 268 -17.99 -11.78 -6.20
C VAL A 268 -18.95 -11.59 -7.39
N PRO A 269 -19.90 -12.51 -7.60
CA PRO A 269 -20.99 -12.29 -8.56
C PRO A 269 -22.08 -11.38 -7.98
N PHE A 270 -22.49 -10.37 -8.73
CA PHE A 270 -23.63 -9.50 -8.43
C PHE A 270 -24.74 -9.75 -9.45
N LEU A 271 -25.80 -10.44 -9.03
CA LEU A 271 -27.03 -10.62 -9.82
C LEU A 271 -27.86 -9.34 -9.73
N VAL A 272 -27.74 -8.48 -10.73
CA VAL A 272 -28.28 -7.11 -10.70
C VAL A 272 -29.43 -6.97 -11.68
N ASP A 273 -30.57 -6.47 -11.21
CA ASP A 273 -31.72 -6.14 -12.06
C ASP A 273 -31.63 -4.70 -12.60
N ASP A 274 -31.32 -3.73 -11.74
CA ASP A 274 -31.08 -2.33 -12.10
C ASP A 274 -29.69 -1.85 -11.64
N VAL A 275 -28.83 -1.49 -12.61
CA VAL A 275 -27.44 -1.11 -12.33
C VAL A 275 -27.32 0.24 -11.61
N ALA A 276 -28.24 1.19 -11.84
CA ALA A 276 -28.19 2.49 -11.19
C ALA A 276 -28.53 2.36 -9.71
N ASN A 277 -29.61 1.64 -9.37
CA ASN A 277 -30.01 1.33 -8.01
C ASN A 277 -28.90 0.58 -7.26
N PHE A 278 -28.30 -0.43 -7.91
CA PHE A 278 -27.16 -1.17 -7.34
C PHE A 278 -25.97 -0.26 -7.00
N LEU A 279 -25.51 0.58 -7.93
CA LEU A 279 -24.33 1.43 -7.73
C LEU A 279 -24.56 2.55 -6.69
N ASN A 280 -25.80 3.05 -6.60
CA ASN A 280 -26.22 4.01 -5.58
C ASN A 280 -26.26 3.37 -4.19
N THR A 281 -26.81 2.15 -4.10
CA THR A 281 -26.92 1.39 -2.86
C THR A 281 -25.53 1.00 -2.33
N TYR A 282 -24.68 0.44 -3.20
CA TYR A 282 -23.32 0.02 -2.85
C TYR A 282 -22.29 1.13 -3.13
N SER A 283 -22.54 2.32 -2.56
CA SER A 283 -21.75 3.54 -2.75
C SER A 283 -20.51 3.65 -1.83
N SER A 284 -20.40 2.77 -0.83
CA SER A 284 -19.28 2.74 0.12
C SER A 284 -17.91 2.54 -0.60
N PRO A 285 -16.81 3.14 -0.08
CA PRO A 285 -15.44 2.85 -0.50
C PRO A 285 -14.99 1.38 -0.37
N ASP A 286 -15.79 0.56 0.32
CA ASP A 286 -15.63 -0.90 0.37
C ASP A 286 -15.79 -1.54 -1.00
N PHE A 287 -16.71 -1.02 -1.82
CA PHE A 287 -16.98 -1.52 -3.16
C PHE A 287 -16.16 -0.73 -4.17
N ALA A 288 -14.97 -1.25 -4.46
CA ALA A 288 -13.90 -0.51 -5.13
C ALA A 288 -13.98 -0.57 -6.66
N GLY A 289 -14.52 -1.65 -7.24
CA GLY A 289 -14.62 -1.76 -8.69
C GLY A 289 -15.50 -2.92 -9.16
N PHE A 290 -16.02 -2.79 -10.37
CA PHE A 290 -16.95 -3.75 -10.95
C PHE A 290 -16.61 -4.02 -12.40
N SER A 291 -16.72 -5.27 -12.82
CA SER A 291 -16.90 -5.61 -14.23
C SER A 291 -18.40 -5.59 -14.56
N CYS A 292 -18.76 -5.25 -15.79
CA CYS A 292 -20.15 -5.26 -16.25
C CYS A 292 -20.30 -6.18 -17.46
N THR A 293 -21.27 -7.10 -17.39
CA THR A 293 -21.68 -7.97 -18.49
C THR A 293 -23.13 -7.70 -18.91
N ILE A 294 -23.69 -8.55 -19.75
CA ILE A 294 -25.06 -8.48 -20.23
C ILE A 294 -26.04 -8.41 -19.04
N PRO A 295 -27.08 -7.56 -19.09
CA PRO A 295 -27.41 -6.57 -20.14
C PRO A 295 -26.86 -5.16 -19.86
N HIS A 296 -26.04 -4.98 -18.83
CA HIS A 296 -25.81 -3.70 -18.17
C HIS A 296 -24.75 -2.79 -18.81
N LYS A 297 -23.96 -3.29 -19.78
CA LYS A 297 -22.84 -2.53 -20.36
C LYS A 297 -23.22 -1.15 -20.92
N GLU A 298 -24.42 -1.01 -21.50
CA GLU A 298 -24.88 0.27 -22.04
C GLU A 298 -25.47 1.19 -20.97
N ALA A 299 -26.18 0.61 -19.99
CA ALA A 299 -26.75 1.35 -18.87
C ALA A 299 -25.65 1.89 -17.93
N ALA A 300 -24.56 1.14 -17.76
CA ALA A 300 -23.40 1.51 -16.95
C ALA A 300 -22.81 2.88 -17.33
N ILE A 301 -22.82 3.25 -18.62
CA ILE A 301 -22.32 4.57 -19.06
C ILE A 301 -23.04 5.71 -18.36
N LYS A 302 -24.37 5.61 -18.24
CA LYS A 302 -25.18 6.66 -17.63
C LYS A 302 -25.00 6.76 -16.13
N CYS A 303 -24.42 5.73 -15.52
CA CYS A 303 -24.17 5.63 -14.08
C CYS A 303 -22.76 6.09 -13.69
N CYS A 304 -21.84 6.25 -14.66
CA CYS A 304 -20.49 6.72 -14.39
C CYS A 304 -20.43 8.26 -14.43
N ASP A 305 -19.77 8.85 -13.43
CA ASP A 305 -19.52 10.30 -13.39
C ASP A 305 -18.52 10.73 -14.47
N GLU A 306 -17.54 9.85 -14.75
CA GLU A 306 -16.50 10.04 -15.76
C GLU A 306 -16.45 8.78 -16.64
N VAL A 307 -16.30 8.96 -17.96
CA VAL A 307 -16.23 7.85 -18.90
C VAL A 307 -15.02 8.06 -19.79
N ASP A 308 -14.18 7.03 -19.88
CA ASP A 308 -13.01 7.01 -20.74
C ASP A 308 -13.38 7.34 -22.20
N PRO A 309 -12.58 8.14 -22.94
CA PRO A 309 -12.89 8.54 -24.30
C PRO A 309 -13.19 7.37 -25.25
N ILE A 310 -12.50 6.24 -25.10
CA ILE A 310 -12.72 5.04 -25.91
C ILE A 310 -14.05 4.40 -25.52
N ALA A 311 -14.30 4.20 -24.21
CA ALA A 311 -15.57 3.66 -23.73
C ALA A 311 -16.78 4.52 -24.15
N LYS A 312 -16.63 5.85 -24.12
CA LYS A 312 -17.63 6.81 -24.58
C LYS A 312 -17.88 6.70 -26.08
N SER A 313 -16.82 6.51 -26.89
CA SER A 313 -16.92 6.33 -28.34
C SER A 313 -17.57 5.01 -28.71
N ILE A 314 -17.28 3.94 -27.98
CA ILE A 314 -17.94 2.63 -28.13
C ILE A 314 -19.41 2.72 -27.74
N GLY A 315 -19.75 3.52 -26.72
CA GLY A 315 -21.09 3.55 -26.17
C GLY A 315 -21.43 2.27 -25.38
N ALA A 316 -20.43 1.66 -24.74
CA ALA A 316 -20.57 0.64 -23.70
C ALA A 316 -19.43 0.72 -22.66
N VAL A 317 -19.72 0.41 -21.39
CA VAL A 317 -18.74 0.28 -20.28
C VAL A 317 -18.77 -1.15 -19.75
N ASN A 318 -17.60 -1.79 -19.64
CA ASN A 318 -17.45 -3.12 -19.02
C ASN A 318 -16.60 -3.10 -17.75
N ILE A 319 -16.00 -1.96 -17.38
CA ILE A 319 -15.24 -1.76 -16.15
C ILE A 319 -15.73 -0.48 -15.48
N ILE A 320 -16.05 -0.54 -14.19
CA ILE A 320 -16.36 0.62 -13.36
C ILE A 320 -15.36 0.64 -12.21
N ILE A 321 -14.64 1.73 -12.03
CA ILE A 321 -13.72 1.94 -10.91
C ILE A 321 -14.27 3.04 -10.02
N ARG A 322 -14.37 2.78 -8.71
CA ARG A 322 -14.65 3.81 -7.72
C ARG A 322 -13.34 4.47 -7.30
N ARG A 323 -13.14 5.72 -7.70
CA ARG A 323 -11.91 6.46 -7.38
C ARG A 323 -11.88 6.79 -5.89
N GLN A 324 -10.88 6.29 -5.18
CA GLN A 324 -10.79 6.37 -3.71
C GLN A 324 -10.70 7.81 -3.19
N SER A 325 -10.06 8.72 -3.93
CA SER A 325 -10.07 10.14 -3.57
C SER A 325 -11.52 10.62 -3.59
N ASP A 326 -12.15 10.48 -4.75
CA ASP A 326 -13.48 10.85 -5.26
C ASP A 326 -14.78 10.35 -4.65
N GLY A 327 -14.84 9.05 -4.44
CA GLY A 327 -16.10 8.30 -4.51
C GLY A 327 -16.71 8.19 -5.92
N LYS A 328 -16.22 8.96 -6.91
CA LYS A 328 -16.78 8.96 -8.28
C LYS A 328 -16.54 7.64 -9.00
N LEU A 329 -17.49 7.29 -9.86
CA LEU A 329 -17.47 6.12 -10.71
C LEU A 329 -16.88 6.48 -12.07
N ILE A 330 -15.80 5.79 -12.44
CA ILE A 330 -15.13 5.95 -13.74
C ILE A 330 -15.37 4.71 -14.60
N GLY A 331 -15.95 4.90 -15.77
CA GLY A 331 -16.27 3.84 -16.72
C GLY A 331 -15.21 3.65 -17.80
N TYR A 332 -14.77 2.41 -18.01
CA TYR A 332 -13.84 2.00 -19.07
C TYR A 332 -14.40 0.85 -19.90
N ASN A 333 -13.74 0.55 -21.03
CA ASN A 333 -14.06 -0.59 -21.89
C ASN A 333 -12.78 -1.38 -22.25
N SER A 334 -12.71 -2.66 -21.92
CA SER A 334 -11.65 -3.58 -22.34
C SER A 334 -12.12 -4.69 -23.27
N ASP A 335 -13.42 -4.78 -23.57
CA ASP A 335 -13.97 -5.80 -24.47
C ASP A 335 -13.38 -5.64 -25.89
N TYR A 336 -13.14 -4.41 -26.35
CA TYR A 336 -12.65 -4.15 -27.71
C TYR A 336 -11.22 -4.67 -27.90
N ILE A 337 -10.33 -4.41 -26.94
CA ILE A 337 -8.93 -4.83 -27.06
C ILE A 337 -8.82 -6.35 -26.89
N GLY A 338 -9.53 -6.92 -25.91
CA GLY A 338 -9.51 -8.37 -25.67
C GLY A 338 -10.03 -9.19 -26.86
N SER A 339 -11.09 -8.72 -27.54
CA SER A 339 -11.62 -9.41 -28.72
C SER A 339 -10.75 -9.23 -29.96
N ILE A 340 -10.27 -8.01 -30.22
CA ILE A 340 -9.48 -7.73 -31.42
C ILE A 340 -8.10 -8.37 -31.36
N ASP A 341 -7.43 -8.35 -30.21
CA ASP A 341 -6.12 -8.99 -30.07
C ASP A 341 -6.22 -10.51 -30.25
N ALA A 342 -7.27 -11.14 -29.70
CA ALA A 342 -7.53 -12.57 -29.90
C ALA A 342 -7.74 -12.93 -31.38
N ILE A 343 -8.48 -12.10 -32.13
CA ILE A 343 -8.71 -12.29 -33.57
C ILE A 343 -7.40 -12.07 -34.35
N GLU A 344 -6.65 -11.01 -34.07
CA GLU A 344 -5.40 -10.71 -34.76
C GLU A 344 -4.33 -11.78 -34.53
N GLU A 345 -4.22 -12.30 -33.30
CA GLU A 345 -3.25 -13.34 -32.93
C GLU A 345 -3.51 -14.63 -33.71
N ALA A 346 -4.77 -15.06 -33.79
CA ALA A 346 -5.16 -16.23 -34.57
C ALA A 346 -4.85 -16.07 -36.07
N LEU A 347 -5.08 -14.87 -36.64
CA LEU A 347 -4.73 -14.58 -38.04
C LEU A 347 -3.21 -14.60 -38.27
N LYS A 348 -2.42 -14.01 -37.36
CA LYS A 348 -0.94 -13.99 -37.46
C LYS A 348 -0.36 -15.40 -37.38
N GLY A 349 -0.89 -16.24 -36.48
CA GLY A 349 -0.48 -17.63 -36.33
C GLY A 349 -0.72 -18.48 -37.58
N SER A 350 -1.81 -18.23 -38.30
CA SER A 350 -2.14 -18.95 -39.55
C SER A 350 -1.36 -18.47 -40.77
N LEU A 351 -0.92 -17.21 -40.82
CA LEU A 351 -0.28 -16.61 -41.99
C LEU A 351 1.26 -16.70 -41.99
N ASN A 352 1.89 -17.29 -40.96
CA ASN A 352 3.36 -17.30 -40.76
C ASN A 352 4.01 -15.90 -40.84
N MET A 353 3.24 -14.83 -40.63
CA MET A 353 3.71 -13.45 -40.73
C MET A 353 4.17 -12.96 -39.36
N LYS A 354 5.39 -13.36 -38.95
CA LYS A 354 5.99 -12.86 -37.70
C LYS A 354 6.46 -11.39 -37.76
N ASN A 355 6.58 -10.81 -38.97
CA ASN A 355 7.21 -9.49 -39.19
C ASN A 355 6.38 -8.48 -40.03
N ALA A 356 5.06 -8.65 -40.18
CA ALA A 356 4.25 -7.69 -40.93
C ALA A 356 3.95 -6.42 -40.10
N THR A 357 4.23 -5.23 -40.65
CA THR A 357 4.12 -3.93 -39.95
C THR A 357 2.70 -3.34 -39.90
N GLY A 358 1.66 -4.12 -40.25
CA GLY A 358 0.26 -3.67 -40.32
C GLY A 358 -0.72 -4.67 -39.70
N SER A 359 -1.93 -4.21 -39.36
CA SER A 359 -2.97 -5.09 -38.79
C SER A 359 -3.44 -6.13 -39.81
N PRO A 360 -3.56 -7.42 -39.44
CA PRO A 360 -4.11 -8.46 -40.32
C PRO A 360 -5.61 -8.27 -40.62
N LEU A 361 -6.29 -7.35 -39.93
CA LEU A 361 -7.69 -6.97 -40.16
C LEU A 361 -7.87 -5.90 -41.24
N ALA A 362 -6.82 -5.17 -41.60
CA ALA A 362 -6.91 -4.07 -42.54
C ALA A 362 -7.47 -4.54 -43.90
N GLY A 363 -8.57 -3.92 -44.36
CA GLY A 363 -9.25 -4.24 -45.62
C GLY A 363 -10.17 -5.47 -45.59
N LYS A 364 -10.06 -6.35 -44.57
CA LYS A 364 -10.94 -7.52 -44.43
C LYS A 364 -12.36 -7.11 -44.04
N LEU A 365 -13.35 -7.89 -44.48
CA LEU A 365 -14.74 -7.74 -44.07
C LEU A 365 -15.01 -8.53 -42.78
N VAL A 366 -15.36 -7.81 -41.72
CA VAL A 366 -15.73 -8.35 -40.40
C VAL A 366 -17.25 -8.22 -40.23
N VAL A 367 -17.92 -9.37 -40.15
CA VAL A 367 -19.35 -9.48 -39.88
C VAL A 367 -19.56 -9.68 -38.38
N VAL A 368 -20.07 -8.66 -37.70
CA VAL A 368 -20.36 -8.69 -36.27
C VAL A 368 -21.82 -9.06 -36.07
N VAL A 369 -22.07 -10.19 -35.39
CA VAL A 369 -23.42 -10.62 -35.02
C VAL A 369 -23.76 -10.11 -33.63
N GLY A 370 -24.76 -9.24 -33.53
CA GLY A 370 -25.20 -8.63 -32.28
C GLY A 370 -24.83 -7.16 -32.17
N ALA A 371 -25.79 -6.32 -31.77
CA ALA A 371 -25.61 -4.88 -31.58
C ALA A 371 -25.75 -4.43 -30.11
N GLY A 372 -25.40 -5.31 -29.17
CA GLY A 372 -25.27 -5.01 -27.74
C GLY A 372 -23.87 -4.50 -27.38
N GLY A 373 -23.58 -4.30 -26.09
CA GLY A 373 -22.29 -3.74 -25.65
C GLY A 373 -21.04 -4.43 -26.20
N ALA A 374 -20.98 -5.77 -26.19
CA ALA A 374 -19.87 -6.52 -26.77
C ALA A 374 -19.76 -6.33 -28.30
N GLY A 375 -20.90 -6.32 -29.00
CA GLY A 375 -20.95 -6.05 -30.44
C GLY A 375 -20.46 -4.64 -30.79
N LYS A 376 -20.81 -3.63 -29.98
CA LYS A 376 -20.27 -2.27 -30.13
C LYS A 376 -18.75 -2.24 -29.98
N SER A 377 -18.22 -2.92 -28.97
CA SER A 377 -16.77 -3.00 -28.73
C SER A 377 -16.02 -3.68 -29.88
N ILE A 378 -16.50 -4.84 -30.36
CA ILE A 378 -15.89 -5.57 -31.48
C ILE A 378 -15.96 -4.74 -32.76
N ALA A 379 -17.11 -4.13 -33.07
CA ALA A 379 -17.30 -3.31 -34.26
C ALA A 379 -16.36 -2.08 -34.27
N TYR A 380 -16.26 -1.39 -33.13
CA TYR A 380 -15.34 -0.26 -32.95
C TYR A 380 -13.89 -0.69 -33.13
N GLY A 381 -13.49 -1.77 -32.47
CA GLY A 381 -12.13 -2.28 -32.53
C GLY A 381 -11.72 -2.75 -33.94
N ALA A 382 -12.63 -3.45 -34.64
CA ALA A 382 -12.39 -3.90 -36.01
C ALA A 382 -12.23 -2.69 -36.96
N LYS A 383 -13.09 -1.68 -36.84
CA LYS A 383 -12.99 -0.45 -37.62
C LYS A 383 -11.68 0.30 -37.35
N ALA A 384 -11.27 0.41 -36.08
CA ALA A 384 -10.03 1.07 -35.67
C ALA A 384 -8.77 0.40 -36.27
N LYS A 385 -8.85 -0.91 -36.57
CA LYS A 385 -7.79 -1.67 -37.26
C LYS A 385 -7.89 -1.65 -38.79
N GLY A 386 -8.84 -0.91 -39.36
CA GLY A 386 -9.00 -0.73 -40.80
C GLY A 386 -9.87 -1.78 -41.50
N ALA A 387 -10.65 -2.58 -40.75
CA ALA A 387 -11.61 -3.51 -41.33
C ALA A 387 -12.84 -2.78 -41.91
N ARG A 388 -13.47 -3.40 -42.91
CA ARG A 388 -14.87 -3.09 -43.28
C ARG A 388 -15.77 -3.85 -42.33
N VAL A 389 -16.77 -3.20 -41.76
CA VAL A 389 -17.61 -3.78 -40.72
C VAL A 389 -19.06 -3.87 -41.20
N VAL A 390 -19.67 -5.03 -41.02
CA VAL A 390 -21.10 -5.27 -41.24
C VAL A 390 -21.72 -5.72 -39.92
N ILE A 391 -22.84 -5.11 -39.54
CA ILE A 391 -23.56 -5.47 -38.31
C ILE A 391 -24.80 -6.28 -38.67
N ALA A 392 -24.86 -7.53 -38.21
CA ALA A 392 -26.04 -8.38 -38.31
C ALA A 392 -26.73 -8.43 -36.95
N ASN A 393 -28.03 -8.11 -36.88
CA ASN A 393 -28.75 -8.16 -35.60
C ASN A 393 -30.24 -8.50 -35.78
N ARG A 394 -30.84 -9.15 -34.78
CA ARG A 394 -32.27 -9.49 -34.78
C ARG A 394 -33.14 -8.23 -34.86
N THR A 395 -32.77 -7.19 -34.14
CA THR A 395 -33.41 -5.87 -34.25
C THR A 395 -32.62 -5.03 -35.23
N TYR A 396 -33.13 -4.88 -36.45
CA TYR A 396 -32.45 -4.21 -37.56
C TYR A 396 -32.08 -2.76 -37.24
N ASP A 397 -32.97 -2.01 -36.57
CA ASP A 397 -32.68 -0.61 -36.18
C ASP A 397 -31.43 -0.47 -35.30
N ARG A 398 -31.19 -1.43 -34.39
CA ARG A 398 -29.97 -1.44 -33.57
C ARG A 398 -28.72 -1.73 -34.39
N ALA A 399 -28.81 -2.61 -35.40
CA ALA A 399 -27.71 -2.83 -36.34
C ALA A 399 -27.40 -1.56 -37.14
N ARG A 400 -28.43 -0.90 -37.67
CA ARG A 400 -28.29 0.35 -38.44
C ARG A 400 -27.65 1.47 -37.62
N GLN A 401 -28.06 1.64 -36.37
CA GLN A 401 -27.47 2.64 -35.47
C GLN A 401 -25.98 2.37 -35.20
N LEU A 402 -25.62 1.12 -34.91
CA LEU A 402 -24.21 0.75 -34.69
C LEU A 402 -23.38 0.89 -35.97
N ALA A 403 -23.89 0.42 -37.11
CA ALA A 403 -23.23 0.53 -38.41
C ALA A 403 -22.96 2.00 -38.77
N SER A 404 -23.93 2.89 -38.55
CA SER A 404 -23.74 4.34 -38.75
C SER A 404 -22.66 4.93 -37.84
N LEU A 405 -22.50 4.42 -36.62
CA LEU A 405 -21.54 4.92 -35.65
C LEU A 405 -20.10 4.52 -36.00
N VAL A 406 -19.90 3.33 -36.57
CA VAL A 406 -18.57 2.83 -36.99
C VAL A 406 -18.29 3.07 -38.48
N GLY A 407 -19.24 3.62 -39.24
CA GLY A 407 -19.11 3.79 -40.69
C GLY A 407 -18.99 2.46 -41.42
N GLY A 408 -19.94 1.56 -41.16
CA GLY A 408 -20.11 0.26 -41.80
C GLY A 408 -21.54 0.05 -42.29
N ASP A 409 -21.87 -1.18 -42.67
CA ASP A 409 -23.20 -1.55 -43.20
C ASP A 409 -24.00 -2.38 -42.18
N ALA A 410 -25.33 -2.45 -42.37
CA ALA A 410 -26.22 -3.21 -41.49
C ALA A 410 -27.12 -4.15 -42.28
N ILE A 411 -27.28 -5.38 -41.78
CA ILE A 411 -28.18 -6.39 -42.34
C ILE A 411 -29.11 -6.97 -41.26
N PRO A 412 -30.34 -7.37 -41.61
CA PRO A 412 -31.17 -8.18 -40.73
C PRO A 412 -30.50 -9.53 -40.45
N LEU A 413 -30.61 -10.05 -39.21
CA LEU A 413 -30.05 -11.37 -38.87
C LEU A 413 -30.56 -12.50 -39.80
N ALA A 414 -31.80 -12.39 -40.30
CA ALA A 414 -32.38 -13.37 -41.22
C ALA A 414 -31.68 -13.44 -42.59
N GLU A 415 -30.93 -12.42 -42.97
CA GLU A 415 -30.19 -12.38 -44.25
C GLU A 415 -28.73 -12.87 -44.11
N LEU A 416 -28.28 -13.16 -42.88
CA LEU A 416 -26.90 -13.54 -42.58
C LEU A 416 -26.47 -14.82 -43.32
N ASP A 417 -27.37 -15.80 -43.48
CA ASP A 417 -27.09 -17.05 -44.19
C ASP A 417 -26.79 -16.84 -45.69
N SER A 418 -27.42 -15.83 -46.30
CA SER A 418 -27.23 -15.47 -47.71
C SER A 418 -26.17 -14.38 -47.91
N PHE A 419 -25.57 -13.87 -46.83
CA PHE A 419 -24.63 -12.76 -46.90
C PHE A 419 -23.19 -13.26 -47.08
N HIS A 420 -22.75 -13.32 -48.34
CA HIS A 420 -21.39 -13.72 -48.72
C HIS A 420 -20.89 -12.91 -49.93
N PRO A 421 -20.69 -11.59 -49.79
CA PRO A 421 -20.24 -10.74 -50.91
C PRO A 421 -18.81 -11.02 -51.36
N GLU A 422 -17.99 -11.67 -50.52
CA GLU A 422 -16.61 -12.05 -50.79
C GLU A 422 -16.21 -13.29 -49.96
N ASP A 423 -15.16 -13.99 -50.37
CA ASP A 423 -14.58 -15.11 -49.63
C ASP A 423 -13.55 -14.66 -48.60
N GLY A 424 -13.38 -15.44 -47.54
CA GLY A 424 -12.36 -15.19 -46.52
C GLY A 424 -12.72 -14.07 -45.53
N MET A 425 -14.02 -13.81 -45.36
CA MET A 425 -14.55 -12.89 -44.34
C MET A 425 -14.23 -13.38 -42.91
N ILE A 426 -14.48 -12.52 -41.93
CA ILE A 426 -14.37 -12.85 -40.51
C ILE A 426 -15.76 -12.73 -39.87
N LEU A 427 -16.21 -13.77 -39.18
CA LEU A 427 -17.45 -13.74 -38.40
C LEU A 427 -17.12 -13.53 -36.92
N ALA A 428 -17.81 -12.61 -36.25
CA ALA A 428 -17.67 -12.38 -34.82
C ALA A 428 -19.04 -12.40 -34.14
N ASN A 429 -19.37 -13.49 -33.43
CA ASN A 429 -20.58 -13.56 -32.62
C ASN A 429 -20.39 -12.81 -31.29
N ALA A 430 -21.24 -11.80 -31.06
CA ALA A 430 -21.29 -11.00 -29.85
C ALA A 430 -22.65 -11.09 -29.14
N THR A 431 -23.45 -12.10 -29.48
CA THR A 431 -24.74 -12.40 -28.84
C THR A 431 -24.58 -13.44 -27.73
N CYS A 432 -25.67 -13.75 -27.03
CA CYS A 432 -25.73 -14.86 -26.07
C CYS A 432 -26.18 -16.19 -26.69
N LEU A 433 -26.33 -16.29 -28.02
CA LEU A 433 -26.71 -17.54 -28.68
C LEU A 433 -25.59 -18.58 -28.52
N GLY A 434 -25.96 -19.80 -28.13
CA GLY A 434 -25.01 -20.88 -27.83
C GLY A 434 -24.50 -20.88 -26.39
N MET A 435 -24.85 -19.88 -25.58
CA MET A 435 -24.48 -19.84 -24.16
C MET A 435 -25.34 -20.81 -23.33
N GLN A 436 -24.71 -21.46 -22.33
CA GLN A 436 -25.42 -22.37 -21.42
C GLN A 436 -26.64 -21.67 -20.76
N PRO A 437 -27.81 -22.32 -20.69
CA PRO A 437 -28.10 -23.72 -21.02
C PRO A 437 -28.44 -24.00 -22.51
N LYS A 438 -28.53 -22.96 -23.36
CA LYS A 438 -28.99 -23.06 -24.75
C LYS A 438 -27.84 -23.38 -25.71
N VAL A 439 -27.18 -24.50 -25.48
CA VAL A 439 -25.95 -24.90 -26.20
C VAL A 439 -26.16 -25.24 -27.68
N ASP A 440 -27.40 -25.56 -28.08
CA ASP A 440 -27.76 -25.96 -29.45
C ASP A 440 -28.09 -24.77 -30.37
N GLU A 441 -28.16 -23.55 -29.83
CA GLU A 441 -28.43 -22.34 -30.64
C GLU A 441 -27.16 -21.89 -31.39
N THR A 442 -27.32 -21.43 -32.63
CA THR A 442 -26.26 -20.83 -33.46
C THR A 442 -26.82 -19.65 -34.25
N PRO A 443 -26.05 -18.56 -34.47
CA PRO A 443 -26.53 -17.39 -35.21
C PRO A 443 -26.61 -17.59 -36.72
N ILE A 444 -25.92 -18.58 -37.28
CA ILE A 444 -25.77 -18.82 -38.72
C ILE A 444 -25.76 -20.33 -39.01
N SER A 445 -26.20 -20.72 -40.19
CA SER A 445 -26.15 -22.09 -40.69
C SER A 445 -24.73 -22.54 -41.03
N LYS A 446 -24.45 -23.83 -40.85
CA LYS A 446 -23.16 -24.46 -41.21
C LYS A 446 -22.74 -24.23 -42.66
N GLN A 447 -23.69 -24.19 -43.59
CA GLN A 447 -23.42 -24.04 -45.03
C GLN A 447 -22.77 -22.68 -45.33
N ALA A 448 -23.25 -21.61 -44.69
CA ALA A 448 -22.75 -20.25 -44.90
C ALA A 448 -21.35 -20.03 -44.29
N LEU A 449 -20.92 -20.87 -43.33
CA LEU A 449 -19.60 -20.75 -42.68
C LEU A 449 -18.41 -20.95 -43.63
N SER A 450 -18.63 -21.59 -44.80
CA SER A 450 -17.58 -21.79 -45.81
C SER A 450 -17.03 -20.49 -46.41
N ALA A 451 -17.79 -19.39 -46.34
CA ALA A 451 -17.36 -18.07 -46.81
C ALA A 451 -16.42 -17.34 -45.82
N TYR A 452 -16.22 -17.88 -44.61
CA TYR A 452 -15.46 -17.24 -43.53
C TYR A 452 -14.11 -17.94 -43.31
N SER A 453 -13.03 -17.16 -43.29
CA SER A 453 -11.69 -17.66 -42.96
C SER A 453 -11.44 -17.79 -41.46
N LEU A 454 -12.14 -16.99 -40.65
CA LEU A 454 -12.06 -17.02 -39.19
C LEU A 454 -13.44 -16.77 -38.58
N VAL A 455 -13.76 -17.54 -37.54
CA VAL A 455 -14.96 -17.38 -36.73
C VAL A 455 -14.57 -17.20 -35.26
N PHE A 456 -14.97 -16.06 -34.72
CA PHE A 456 -14.84 -15.71 -33.31
C PHE A 456 -16.21 -15.77 -32.63
N ASP A 457 -16.24 -16.28 -31.39
CA ASP A 457 -17.44 -16.31 -30.57
C ASP A 457 -17.12 -15.75 -29.18
N ALA A 458 -17.80 -14.66 -28.78
CA ALA A 458 -17.62 -14.06 -27.45
C ALA A 458 -18.15 -14.95 -26.31
N VAL A 459 -19.00 -15.94 -26.63
CA VAL A 459 -19.47 -16.93 -25.65
C VAL A 459 -18.31 -17.86 -25.27
N TYR A 460 -18.03 -17.94 -23.96
CA TYR A 460 -16.97 -18.81 -23.41
C TYR A 460 -17.51 -19.95 -22.53
N THR A 461 -18.83 -20.02 -22.34
CA THR A 461 -19.53 -21.08 -21.59
C THR A 461 -20.70 -21.62 -22.42
N PRO A 462 -20.52 -22.76 -23.12
CA PRO A 462 -19.33 -23.63 -23.15
C PRO A 462 -18.17 -23.04 -23.96
N LYS A 463 -16.95 -23.56 -23.77
CA LYS A 463 -15.75 -23.12 -24.52
C LYS A 463 -15.89 -23.34 -26.04
N MET A 464 -16.46 -24.48 -26.43
CA MET A 464 -16.76 -24.80 -27.83
C MET A 464 -18.27 -24.78 -28.05
N THR A 465 -18.78 -23.65 -28.52
CA THR A 465 -20.19 -23.49 -28.90
C THR A 465 -20.48 -24.27 -30.19
N ARG A 466 -21.78 -24.49 -30.48
CA ARG A 466 -22.21 -25.07 -31.75
C ARG A 466 -21.65 -24.31 -32.94
N LEU A 467 -21.65 -22.96 -32.88
CA LEU A 467 -21.06 -22.09 -33.90
C LEU A 467 -19.59 -22.44 -34.18
N LEU A 468 -18.77 -22.50 -33.12
CA LEU A 468 -17.34 -22.80 -33.27
C LEU A 468 -17.09 -24.25 -33.73
N GLN A 469 -17.92 -25.20 -33.33
CA GLN A 469 -17.83 -26.59 -33.81
C GLN A 469 -18.12 -26.66 -35.31
N GLU A 470 -19.25 -26.10 -35.76
CA GLU A 470 -19.64 -26.08 -37.16
C GLU A 470 -18.64 -25.27 -38.02
N ALA A 471 -18.09 -24.17 -37.49
CA ALA A 471 -17.08 -23.37 -38.19
C ALA A 471 -15.77 -24.14 -38.42
N LYS A 472 -15.32 -24.89 -37.41
CA LYS A 472 -14.13 -25.74 -37.51
C LYS A 472 -14.33 -26.86 -38.53
N GLU A 473 -15.52 -27.46 -38.55
CA GLU A 473 -15.88 -28.48 -39.55
C GLU A 473 -15.94 -27.93 -40.98
N SER A 474 -16.30 -26.65 -41.12
CA SER A 474 -16.30 -25.93 -42.40
C SER A 474 -14.91 -25.38 -42.79
N GLY A 475 -13.86 -25.66 -42.02
CA GLY A 475 -12.48 -25.32 -42.35
C GLY A 475 -12.02 -23.92 -41.91
N ALA A 476 -12.84 -23.19 -41.16
CA ALA A 476 -12.47 -21.87 -40.63
C ALA A 476 -11.54 -21.97 -39.41
N ILE A 477 -10.69 -20.95 -39.22
CA ILE A 477 -9.96 -20.75 -37.98
C ILE A 477 -10.97 -20.38 -36.89
N VAL A 478 -10.90 -21.02 -35.72
CA VAL A 478 -11.82 -20.73 -34.61
C VAL A 478 -11.10 -20.04 -33.47
N VAL A 479 -11.72 -18.98 -32.94
CA VAL A 479 -11.25 -18.24 -31.76
C VAL A 479 -12.34 -18.29 -30.71
N THR A 480 -12.03 -18.81 -29.53
CA THR A 480 -13.04 -19.00 -28.48
C THR A 480 -13.25 -17.72 -27.67
N GLY A 481 -14.34 -17.66 -26.91
CA GLY A 481 -14.60 -16.50 -26.05
C GLY A 481 -13.62 -16.44 -24.87
N LEU A 482 -12.91 -17.53 -24.58
CA LEU A 482 -11.95 -17.59 -23.48
C LEU A 482 -10.75 -16.68 -23.72
N GLU A 483 -10.27 -16.60 -24.97
CA GLU A 483 -9.17 -15.72 -25.37
C GLU A 483 -9.56 -14.25 -25.14
N MET A 484 -10.77 -13.85 -25.55
CA MET A 484 -11.31 -12.51 -25.24
C MET A 484 -11.46 -12.30 -23.73
N PHE A 485 -12.01 -13.28 -23.00
CA PHE A 485 -12.20 -13.20 -21.55
C PHE A 485 -10.87 -13.00 -20.81
N MET A 486 -9.79 -13.67 -21.23
CA MET A 486 -8.46 -13.47 -20.64
C MET A 486 -7.92 -12.08 -20.98
N GLY A 487 -7.94 -11.69 -22.27
CA GLY A 487 -7.44 -10.40 -22.73
C GLY A 487 -8.10 -9.21 -22.04
N GLN A 488 -9.44 -9.22 -21.96
CA GLN A 488 -10.18 -8.13 -21.28
C GLN A 488 -9.91 -8.09 -19.77
N SER A 489 -9.59 -9.23 -19.15
CA SER A 489 -9.44 -9.35 -17.70
C SER A 489 -8.09 -8.83 -17.21
N PHE A 490 -7.05 -8.85 -18.05
CA PHE A 490 -5.75 -8.25 -17.71
C PHE A 490 -5.85 -6.74 -17.51
N GLU A 491 -6.51 -6.04 -18.43
CA GLU A 491 -6.78 -4.60 -18.33
C GLU A 491 -7.64 -4.28 -17.08
N GLN A 492 -8.65 -5.09 -16.83
CA GLN A 492 -9.48 -4.96 -15.62
C GLN A 492 -8.67 -5.12 -14.35
N PHE A 493 -7.82 -6.14 -14.26
CA PHE A 493 -6.95 -6.37 -13.11
C PHE A 493 -6.05 -5.16 -12.83
N GLU A 494 -5.40 -4.61 -13.87
CA GLU A 494 -4.54 -3.44 -13.72
C GLU A 494 -5.33 -2.23 -13.23
N LYS A 495 -6.55 -2.02 -13.75
CA LYS A 495 -7.41 -0.91 -13.29
C LYS A 495 -7.95 -1.13 -11.87
N PHE A 496 -8.21 -2.37 -11.46
CA PHE A 496 -8.66 -2.69 -10.10
C PHE A 496 -7.56 -2.52 -9.05
N THR A 497 -6.33 -2.88 -9.39
CA THR A 497 -5.24 -3.00 -8.41
C THR A 497 -4.14 -1.95 -8.53
N GLY A 498 -4.00 -1.32 -9.70
CA GLY A 498 -2.84 -0.50 -10.05
C GLY A 498 -1.55 -1.30 -10.33
N LEU A 499 -1.62 -2.63 -10.33
CA LEU A 499 -0.50 -3.52 -10.62
C LEU A 499 -0.49 -3.91 -12.11
N PRO A 500 0.68 -4.08 -12.75
CA PRO A 500 0.76 -4.44 -14.16
C PRO A 500 0.03 -5.77 -14.46
N GLY A 501 -0.68 -5.83 -15.58
CA GLY A 501 -1.41 -7.03 -16.00
C GLY A 501 -0.49 -8.22 -16.34
N PHE A 502 -0.89 -9.43 -15.93
CA PHE A 502 -0.13 -10.69 -16.09
C PHE A 502 0.06 -11.18 -17.55
N GLY A 503 -0.51 -10.48 -18.53
CA GLY A 503 -0.68 -10.98 -19.90
C GLY A 503 0.26 -10.40 -20.95
N SER A 504 1.02 -9.35 -20.65
CA SER A 504 2.14 -8.97 -21.51
C SER A 504 3.32 -9.88 -21.14
N GLY A 505 4.06 -10.43 -22.09
CA GLY A 505 5.25 -11.27 -21.85
C GLY A 505 6.39 -10.64 -21.03
N VAL A 506 6.11 -9.58 -20.27
CA VAL A 506 6.84 -9.19 -19.07
C VAL A 506 6.37 -10.09 -17.93
N VAL A 507 6.90 -11.32 -17.95
CA VAL A 507 7.16 -12.04 -16.70
C VAL A 507 7.85 -11.04 -15.74
N PRO A 508 7.38 -10.88 -14.48
CA PRO A 508 8.06 -9.98 -13.55
C PRO A 508 9.53 -10.41 -13.49
N ASP A 509 10.42 -9.50 -13.88
CA ASP A 509 11.84 -9.79 -13.99
C ASP A 509 12.34 -10.40 -12.66
N PRO A 510 13.06 -11.55 -12.67
CA PRO A 510 13.75 -12.04 -11.48
C PRO A 510 14.55 -10.94 -10.75
N VAL A 511 15.04 -9.92 -11.46
CA VAL A 511 15.65 -8.70 -10.87
C VAL A 511 14.65 -7.91 -10.01
N GLN A 512 13.42 -7.70 -10.49
CA GLN A 512 12.37 -6.96 -9.77
C GLN A 512 11.84 -7.75 -8.56
N LEU A 513 11.67 -9.06 -8.71
CA LEU A 513 11.25 -9.94 -7.61
C LEU A 513 12.36 -10.15 -6.56
N GLY A 514 13.61 -10.26 -7.02
CA GLY A 514 14.79 -10.38 -6.16
C GLY A 514 15.06 -9.10 -5.36
N SER A 515 14.95 -7.93 -6.00
CA SER A 515 15.12 -6.63 -5.34
C SER A 515 14.01 -6.26 -4.36
N THR A 516 12.82 -6.88 -4.48
CA THR A 516 11.69 -6.72 -3.55
C THR A 516 11.64 -7.78 -2.45
N GLY A 517 12.67 -8.63 -2.33
CA GLY A 517 12.81 -9.62 -1.26
C GLY A 517 12.00 -10.91 -1.46
N ARG A 518 11.39 -11.13 -2.63
CA ARG A 518 10.57 -12.32 -2.94
C ARG A 518 11.37 -13.40 -3.68
N ILE A 519 12.46 -13.86 -3.06
CA ILE A 519 13.46 -14.75 -3.69
C ILE A 519 12.91 -16.12 -4.12
N THR A 520 11.94 -16.68 -3.39
CA THR A 520 11.31 -17.96 -3.73
C THR A 520 10.48 -17.88 -5.02
N LEU A 521 9.76 -16.78 -5.22
CA LEU A 521 9.00 -16.54 -6.45
C LEU A 521 9.93 -16.26 -7.63
N ALA A 522 10.99 -15.47 -7.42
CA ALA A 522 12.03 -15.26 -8.43
C ALA A 522 12.69 -16.58 -8.86
N ARG A 523 12.92 -17.49 -7.90
CA ARG A 523 13.51 -18.81 -8.18
C ARG A 523 12.59 -19.71 -8.98
N ASN A 524 11.34 -19.86 -8.57
CA ASN A 524 10.37 -20.69 -9.29
C ASN A 524 10.22 -20.22 -10.74
N LEU A 525 10.15 -18.90 -10.92
CA LEU A 525 10.05 -18.30 -12.23
C LEU A 525 11.29 -18.57 -13.09
N PHE A 526 12.48 -18.41 -12.51
CA PHE A 526 13.74 -18.73 -13.17
C PHE A 526 13.83 -20.22 -13.57
N ASP A 527 13.33 -21.12 -12.74
CA ASP A 527 13.31 -22.57 -13.02
C ASP A 527 12.32 -22.92 -14.15
N GLU A 528 11.22 -22.18 -14.31
CA GLU A 528 10.23 -22.35 -15.38
C GLU A 528 10.65 -21.75 -16.74
N MET A 529 11.73 -20.97 -16.79
CA MET A 529 12.20 -20.35 -18.03
C MET A 529 12.68 -21.41 -19.05
N PRO A 530 12.09 -21.47 -20.27
CA PRO A 530 12.47 -22.45 -21.29
C PRO A 530 13.85 -22.19 -21.89
N GLN A 531 14.30 -20.93 -21.91
CA GLN A 531 15.68 -20.54 -22.18
C GLN A 531 16.11 -19.45 -21.20
N ARG A 532 17.30 -19.60 -20.63
CA ARG A 532 17.88 -18.68 -19.64
C ARG A 532 19.06 -17.98 -20.27
N ASP A 533 18.96 -16.67 -20.45
CA ASP A 533 20.04 -15.83 -20.95
C ASP A 533 20.95 -15.35 -19.80
N SER A 534 22.07 -14.71 -20.13
CA SER A 534 23.04 -14.22 -19.13
C SER A 534 22.42 -13.24 -18.14
N ILE A 535 21.40 -12.48 -18.55
CA ILE A 535 20.70 -11.50 -17.72
C ILE A 535 19.93 -12.23 -16.61
N ALA A 536 19.14 -13.25 -16.93
CA ALA A 536 18.39 -14.02 -15.94
C ALA A 536 19.31 -14.75 -14.95
N TRP A 537 20.41 -15.33 -15.43
CA TRP A 537 21.41 -15.98 -14.56
C TRP A 537 22.06 -15.00 -13.60
N ASN A 538 22.55 -13.86 -14.10
CA ASN A 538 23.21 -12.85 -13.29
C ASN A 538 22.25 -12.17 -12.31
N ALA A 539 20.98 -12.00 -12.67
CA ALA A 539 19.94 -11.50 -11.79
C ALA A 539 19.75 -12.39 -10.56
N MET A 540 19.65 -13.71 -10.77
CA MET A 540 19.50 -14.67 -9.68
C MET A 540 20.77 -14.79 -8.83
N LEU A 541 21.95 -14.83 -9.46
CA LEU A 541 23.24 -14.85 -8.75
C LEU A 541 23.43 -13.62 -7.87
N THR A 542 23.10 -12.44 -8.38
CA THR A 542 23.18 -11.18 -7.63
C THR A 542 22.16 -11.14 -6.50
N SER A 543 20.96 -11.67 -6.72
CA SER A 543 19.91 -11.70 -5.70
C SER A 543 20.24 -12.64 -4.55
N TYR A 544 20.74 -13.85 -4.82
CA TYR A 544 21.21 -14.76 -3.76
C TYR A 544 22.42 -14.20 -3.02
N SER A 545 23.37 -13.59 -3.72
CA SER A 545 24.53 -12.95 -3.10
C SER A 545 24.13 -11.81 -2.16
N LYS A 546 23.20 -10.93 -2.58
CA LYS A 546 22.69 -9.82 -1.75
C LYS A 546 21.93 -10.28 -0.51
N LEU A 547 21.26 -11.44 -0.58
CA LEU A 547 20.52 -12.02 0.55
C LEU A 547 21.41 -12.82 1.51
N GLY A 548 22.72 -12.90 1.25
CA GLY A 548 23.65 -13.64 2.10
C GLY A 548 23.45 -15.16 2.01
N LEU A 549 23.06 -15.66 0.83
CA LEU A 549 22.88 -17.09 0.53
C LEU A 549 24.02 -17.60 -0.36
N PRO A 550 25.24 -17.78 0.19
CA PRO A 550 26.42 -18.00 -0.62
C PRO A 550 26.49 -19.44 -1.19
N TYR A 551 25.95 -20.44 -0.50
CA TYR A 551 25.94 -21.82 -1.01
C TYR A 551 25.02 -21.94 -2.24
N GLU A 552 23.85 -21.32 -2.19
CA GLU A 552 22.87 -21.25 -3.28
C GLU A 552 23.46 -20.49 -4.47
N THR A 553 24.21 -19.41 -4.21
CA THR A 553 24.93 -18.65 -5.25
C THR A 553 25.99 -19.52 -5.96
N LEU A 554 26.79 -20.29 -5.20
CA LEU A 554 27.84 -21.16 -5.78
C LEU A 554 27.27 -22.38 -6.51
N THR A 555 26.17 -22.96 -6.01
CA THR A 555 25.44 -24.02 -6.72
C THR A 555 24.91 -23.48 -8.04
N LEU A 556 24.25 -22.31 -8.02
CA LEU A 556 23.69 -21.71 -9.22
C LEU A 556 24.77 -21.33 -10.25
N PHE A 557 25.92 -20.84 -9.78
CA PHE A 557 27.06 -20.57 -10.63
C PHE A 557 27.58 -21.83 -11.31
N SER A 558 27.60 -22.96 -10.59
CA SER A 558 27.97 -24.26 -11.15
C SER A 558 26.97 -24.68 -12.24
N ASP A 559 25.67 -24.54 -11.99
CA ASP A 559 24.61 -24.84 -12.97
C ASP A 559 24.74 -23.98 -14.24
N MET A 560 25.02 -22.67 -14.08
CA MET A 560 25.27 -21.76 -15.21
C MET A 560 26.44 -22.25 -16.06
N ARG A 561 27.53 -22.73 -15.46
CA ARG A 561 28.70 -23.24 -16.19
C ARG A 561 28.39 -24.49 -17.00
N PHE A 562 27.55 -25.38 -16.48
CA PHE A 562 27.13 -26.58 -17.20
C PHE A 562 26.06 -26.29 -18.27
N SER A 563 25.41 -25.13 -18.22
CA SER A 563 24.41 -24.70 -19.22
C SER A 563 25.02 -24.20 -20.54
N GLY A 564 26.34 -23.96 -20.60
CA GLY A 564 27.02 -23.42 -21.79
C GLY A 564 26.84 -21.91 -22.01
N THR A 565 26.21 -21.20 -21.08
CA THR A 565 26.06 -19.74 -21.10
C THR A 565 27.40 -19.05 -20.85
N GLN A 566 27.71 -17.97 -21.58
CA GLN A 566 28.96 -17.22 -21.40
C GLN A 566 29.01 -16.54 -20.04
N LEU A 567 30.17 -16.63 -19.38
CA LEU A 567 30.45 -15.95 -18.11
C LEU A 567 30.88 -14.51 -18.38
N ASP A 568 30.44 -13.59 -17.52
CA ASP A 568 30.85 -12.18 -17.56
C ASP A 568 31.36 -11.68 -16.19
N ASP A 569 31.73 -10.40 -16.14
CA ASP A 569 32.25 -9.73 -14.95
C ASP A 569 31.29 -9.82 -13.75
N PHE A 570 29.97 -9.75 -13.99
CA PHE A 570 28.95 -9.85 -12.94
C PHE A 570 28.88 -11.26 -12.38
N THR A 571 28.97 -12.27 -13.27
CA THR A 571 28.99 -13.68 -12.88
C THR A 571 30.18 -13.98 -11.96
N PHE A 572 31.38 -13.55 -12.33
CA PHE A 572 32.59 -13.76 -11.53
C PHE A 572 32.55 -13.00 -10.21
N THR A 573 32.06 -11.76 -10.21
CA THR A 573 31.92 -10.93 -9.02
C THR A 573 31.00 -11.58 -7.98
N ALA A 574 29.84 -12.11 -8.41
CA ALA A 574 28.90 -12.79 -7.52
C ALA A 574 29.48 -14.10 -6.94
N ALA A 575 30.12 -14.93 -7.77
CA ALA A 575 30.71 -16.20 -7.33
C ALA A 575 31.92 -16.01 -6.39
N LEU A 576 32.76 -15.02 -6.67
CA LEU A 576 33.90 -14.66 -5.81
C LEU A 576 33.42 -14.10 -4.47
N SER A 577 32.38 -13.26 -4.47
CA SER A 577 31.78 -12.72 -3.23
C SER A 577 31.17 -13.83 -2.38
N ALA A 578 30.43 -14.76 -2.99
CA ALA A 578 29.89 -15.92 -2.28
C ALA A 578 31.00 -16.81 -1.70
N SER A 579 32.08 -17.04 -2.44
CA SER A 579 33.26 -17.78 -1.93
C SER A 579 33.95 -17.05 -0.78
N ALA A 580 34.00 -15.72 -0.85
CA ALA A 580 34.54 -14.86 0.20
C ALA A 580 33.73 -14.97 1.50
N ASP A 581 32.40 -15.05 1.39
CA ASP A 581 31.49 -15.15 2.53
C ASP A 581 31.54 -16.54 3.20
N VAL A 582 31.71 -17.61 2.42
CA VAL A 582 31.96 -18.97 2.95
C VAL A 582 33.40 -19.13 3.48
N ARG A 583 34.31 -18.23 3.09
CA ARG A 583 35.75 -18.26 3.41
C ARG A 583 36.46 -19.52 2.90
N ASP A 584 36.03 -20.03 1.75
CA ASP A 584 36.65 -21.20 1.12
C ASP A 584 37.81 -20.79 0.19
N PHE A 585 39.03 -20.85 0.72
CA PHE A 585 40.24 -20.55 -0.02
C PHE A 585 40.45 -21.46 -1.25
N HIS A 586 40.10 -22.74 -1.15
CA HIS A 586 40.32 -23.70 -2.23
C HIS A 586 39.35 -23.46 -3.38
N HIS A 587 38.08 -23.18 -3.07
CA HIS A 587 37.09 -22.81 -4.07
C HIS A 587 37.42 -21.45 -4.71
N GLY A 588 37.76 -20.45 -3.90
CA GLY A 588 38.18 -19.14 -4.40
C GLY A 588 39.43 -19.19 -5.30
N SER A 589 40.40 -20.06 -5.00
CA SER A 589 41.57 -20.27 -5.85
C SER A 589 41.24 -20.95 -7.18
N LYS A 590 40.26 -21.87 -7.20
CA LYS A 590 39.74 -22.45 -8.45
C LYS A 590 39.03 -21.38 -9.30
N LEU A 591 38.23 -20.51 -8.67
CA LEU A 591 37.59 -19.38 -9.37
C LEU A 591 38.63 -18.41 -9.93
N HIS A 592 39.70 -18.11 -9.18
CA HIS A 592 40.79 -17.27 -9.67
C HIS A 592 41.48 -17.88 -10.90
N ALA A 593 41.78 -19.19 -10.89
CA ALA A 593 42.31 -19.87 -12.06
C ALA A 593 41.35 -19.80 -13.26
N LEU A 594 40.04 -19.87 -13.01
CA LEU A 594 39.01 -19.74 -14.03
C LEU A 594 38.91 -18.31 -14.60
N VAL A 595 39.06 -17.28 -13.76
CA VAL A 595 39.13 -15.87 -14.19
C VAL A 595 40.29 -15.67 -15.17
N ILE A 596 41.46 -16.23 -14.87
CA ILE A 596 42.64 -16.14 -15.74
C ILE A 596 42.42 -16.88 -17.06
N SER A 597 41.91 -18.12 -17.01
CA SER A 597 41.69 -18.91 -18.23
C SER A 597 40.55 -18.36 -19.09
N SER A 598 39.63 -17.59 -18.51
CA SER A 598 38.52 -16.94 -19.21
C SER A 598 38.85 -15.50 -19.67
N GLY A 599 40.06 -14.99 -19.41
CA GLY A 599 40.52 -13.68 -19.90
C GLY A 599 40.09 -12.46 -19.08
N TYR A 600 39.51 -12.67 -17.89
CA TYR A 600 38.96 -11.60 -17.05
C TYR A 600 39.96 -11.05 -16.01
N GLN A 601 41.24 -11.43 -16.08
CA GLN A 601 42.27 -10.96 -15.13
C GLN A 601 42.58 -9.46 -15.20
N SER A 602 42.11 -8.75 -16.23
CA SER A 602 42.25 -7.28 -16.35
C SER A 602 40.99 -6.52 -15.92
N SER A 603 39.92 -7.24 -15.54
CA SER A 603 38.65 -6.64 -15.16
C SER A 603 38.69 -6.08 -13.74
N LEU A 604 38.55 -4.75 -13.62
CA LEU A 604 38.66 -4.04 -12.35
C LEU A 604 37.65 -4.53 -11.28
N PRO A 605 36.35 -4.75 -11.58
CA PRO A 605 35.40 -5.34 -10.62
C PRO A 605 35.81 -6.75 -10.15
N VAL A 606 36.25 -7.61 -11.08
CA VAL A 606 36.65 -8.99 -10.77
C VAL A 606 37.91 -9.02 -9.92
N CYS A 607 38.92 -8.20 -10.24
CA CYS A 607 40.13 -8.04 -9.43
C CYS A 607 39.81 -7.54 -8.02
N ASN A 608 38.88 -6.60 -7.87
CA ASN A 608 38.44 -6.12 -6.55
C ASN A 608 37.77 -7.24 -5.73
N SER A 609 36.92 -8.06 -6.36
CA SER A 609 36.31 -9.23 -5.72
C SER A 609 37.33 -10.33 -5.38
N LEU A 610 38.37 -10.52 -6.18
CA LEU A 610 39.49 -11.43 -5.87
C LEU A 610 40.25 -10.97 -4.62
N ILE A 611 40.53 -9.67 -4.50
CA ILE A 611 41.19 -9.08 -3.32
C ILE A 611 40.30 -9.27 -2.08
N ASP A 612 38.99 -9.00 -2.17
CA ASP A 612 38.05 -9.24 -1.06
C ASP A 612 38.00 -10.72 -0.67
N MET A 613 37.91 -11.63 -1.65
CA MET A 613 37.89 -13.07 -1.41
C MET A 613 39.13 -13.56 -0.67
N TYR A 614 40.33 -13.20 -1.15
CA TYR A 614 41.56 -13.56 -0.45
C TYR A 614 41.67 -12.87 0.92
N GLY A 615 41.15 -11.65 1.05
CA GLY A 615 41.07 -10.92 2.31
C GLY A 615 40.20 -11.60 3.35
N LYS A 616 38.97 -12.01 2.99
CA LYS A 616 38.07 -12.75 3.89
C LYS A 616 38.56 -14.17 4.19
N CYS A 617 39.33 -14.78 3.28
CA CYS A 617 40.05 -16.04 3.51
C CYS A 617 41.33 -15.90 4.36
N LEU A 618 41.66 -14.69 4.83
CA LEU A 618 42.85 -14.40 5.64
C LEU A 618 44.20 -14.69 4.95
N VAL A 619 44.24 -14.57 3.62
CA VAL A 619 45.46 -14.76 2.80
C VAL A 619 45.84 -13.46 2.08
N PRO A 620 46.25 -12.39 2.80
CA PRO A 620 46.54 -11.09 2.21
C PRO A 620 47.75 -11.08 1.27
N SER A 621 48.65 -12.08 1.34
CA SER A 621 49.75 -12.22 0.37
C SER A 621 49.24 -12.44 -1.06
N ASN A 622 48.18 -13.22 -1.21
CA ASN A 622 47.57 -13.48 -2.52
C ASN A 622 46.73 -12.28 -2.97
N ALA A 623 46.03 -11.61 -2.05
CA ALA A 623 45.34 -10.36 -2.32
C ALA A 623 46.32 -9.28 -2.82
N ARG A 624 47.49 -9.18 -2.18
CA ARG A 624 48.57 -8.27 -2.59
C ARG A 624 49.12 -8.61 -3.97
N ARG A 625 49.32 -9.89 -4.29
CA ARG A 625 49.77 -10.30 -5.63
C ARG A 625 48.78 -9.87 -6.72
N VAL A 626 47.49 -10.12 -6.52
CA VAL A 626 46.43 -9.64 -7.43
C VAL A 626 46.50 -8.13 -7.57
N PHE A 627 46.61 -7.40 -6.46
CA PHE A 627 46.71 -5.94 -6.46
C PHE A 627 47.95 -5.39 -7.20
N GLU A 628 49.09 -6.05 -7.08
CA GLU A 628 50.33 -5.68 -7.77
C GLU A 628 50.26 -5.94 -9.28
N GLU A 629 49.55 -6.99 -9.70
CA GLU A 629 49.31 -7.36 -11.10
C GLU A 629 48.25 -6.48 -11.81
N MET A 630 47.44 -5.72 -11.06
CA MET A 630 46.42 -4.82 -11.63
C MET A 630 47.04 -3.63 -12.39
N SER A 631 46.57 -3.42 -13.63
CA SER A 631 46.95 -2.29 -14.48
C SER A 631 46.34 -0.96 -14.03
N CYS A 632 45.14 -1.00 -13.45
CA CYS A 632 44.43 0.15 -12.90
C CYS A 632 43.89 -0.18 -11.50
N ARG A 633 43.94 0.78 -10.58
CA ARG A 633 43.53 0.61 -9.17
C ARG A 633 42.63 1.77 -8.78
N ASN A 634 41.54 1.48 -8.10
CA ASN A 634 40.63 2.49 -7.57
C ASN A 634 40.55 2.41 -6.04
N ASP A 635 39.81 3.33 -5.42
CA ASP A 635 39.69 3.39 -3.96
C ASP A 635 39.16 2.06 -3.37
N VAL A 636 38.32 1.33 -4.11
CA VAL A 636 37.82 0.00 -3.71
C VAL A 636 38.96 -1.02 -3.68
N SER A 637 39.85 -1.06 -4.68
CA SER A 637 41.02 -1.94 -4.69
C SER A 637 41.90 -1.72 -3.46
N TRP A 638 42.15 -0.45 -3.13
CA TRP A 638 42.95 -0.04 -1.96
C TRP A 638 42.27 -0.40 -0.64
N CYS A 639 40.95 -0.16 -0.53
CA CYS A 639 40.17 -0.48 0.65
C CYS A 639 40.08 -2.00 0.90
N SER A 640 39.87 -2.81 -0.15
CA SER A 640 39.83 -4.26 -0.03
C SER A 640 41.18 -4.84 0.41
N LEU A 641 42.29 -4.29 -0.10
CA LEU A 641 43.63 -4.69 0.34
C LEU A 641 43.91 -4.27 1.79
N LEU A 642 43.55 -3.05 2.15
CA LEU A 642 43.64 -2.54 3.53
C LEU A 642 42.84 -3.44 4.48
N PHE A 643 41.60 -3.78 4.13
CA PHE A 643 40.75 -4.68 4.89
C PHE A 643 41.40 -6.06 5.06
N ALA A 644 41.99 -6.63 4.00
CA ALA A 644 42.65 -7.94 4.07
C ALA A 644 43.76 -8.00 5.13
N TYR A 645 44.64 -6.99 5.19
CA TYR A 645 45.71 -6.91 6.17
C TYR A 645 45.19 -6.64 7.60
N VAL A 646 44.27 -5.68 7.74
CA VAL A 646 43.65 -5.34 9.02
C VAL A 646 42.85 -6.52 9.60
N LYS A 647 42.12 -7.26 8.75
CA LYS A 647 41.32 -8.43 9.16
C LYS A 647 42.20 -9.57 9.67
N ARG A 648 43.41 -9.75 9.12
CA ARG A 648 44.42 -10.71 9.61
C ARG A 648 45.10 -10.24 10.91
N GLY A 649 44.97 -8.97 11.28
CA GLY A 649 45.63 -8.37 12.44
C GLY A 649 47.01 -7.78 12.15
N ASP A 650 47.45 -7.76 10.90
CA ASP A 650 48.69 -7.08 10.48
C ASP A 650 48.43 -5.58 10.29
N LEU A 651 48.33 -4.89 11.44
CA LEU A 651 47.99 -3.48 11.51
C LEU A 651 49.10 -2.56 10.99
N ASP A 652 50.36 -3.01 10.97
CA ASP A 652 51.50 -2.21 10.51
C ASP A 652 51.48 -2.11 8.98
N SER A 653 51.31 -3.24 8.30
CA SER A 653 51.09 -3.25 6.84
C SER A 653 49.79 -2.52 6.48
N GLY A 654 48.72 -2.71 7.25
CA GLY A 654 47.46 -1.98 7.06
C GLY A 654 47.63 -0.46 7.17
N HIS A 655 48.32 0.02 8.20
CA HIS A 655 48.62 1.44 8.37
C HIS A 655 49.46 1.99 7.22
N TRP A 656 50.47 1.24 6.78
CA TRP A 656 51.29 1.64 5.62
C TRP A 656 50.45 1.78 4.35
N ILE A 657 49.54 0.84 4.07
CA ILE A 657 48.62 0.93 2.92
C ILE A 657 47.74 2.17 3.02
N PHE A 658 47.18 2.46 4.20
CA PHE A 658 46.32 3.62 4.44
C PHE A 658 47.06 4.95 4.23
N VAL A 659 48.35 5.03 4.58
CA VAL A 659 49.15 6.25 4.38
C VAL A 659 49.54 6.44 2.91
N ASN A 660 49.77 5.34 2.18
CA ASN A 660 50.21 5.37 0.78
C ASN A 660 49.05 5.36 -0.23
N MET A 661 47.80 5.24 0.21
CA MET A 661 46.66 5.29 -0.68
C MET A 661 46.49 6.72 -1.27
N PRO A 662 46.19 6.87 -2.58
CA PRO A 662 46.08 8.19 -3.21
C PRO A 662 44.99 9.08 -2.60
N ASN A 663 43.85 8.50 -2.22
CA ASN A 663 42.72 9.19 -1.60
C ASN A 663 42.26 8.44 -0.35
N GLN A 664 42.34 9.08 0.82
CA GLN A 664 41.86 8.50 2.08
C GLN A 664 40.34 8.70 2.21
N VAL A 665 39.57 7.82 1.57
CA VAL A 665 38.10 7.82 1.61
C VAL A 665 37.55 7.36 2.98
N GLU A 666 36.33 7.77 3.32
CA GLU A 666 35.66 7.47 4.61
C GLU A 666 35.73 5.98 4.99
N PHE A 667 35.52 5.10 4.01
CA PHE A 667 35.58 3.66 4.22
C PHE A 667 36.96 3.15 4.69
N ALA A 668 38.06 3.75 4.20
CA ALA A 668 39.41 3.38 4.61
C ALA A 668 39.71 3.80 6.06
N TRP A 669 39.22 4.97 6.48
CA TRP A 669 39.28 5.40 7.88
C TRP A 669 38.55 4.42 8.79
N ASN A 670 37.34 4.02 8.39
CA ASN A 670 36.52 3.07 9.15
C ASN A 670 37.16 1.69 9.29
N ILE A 671 37.75 1.16 8.21
CA ILE A 671 38.47 -0.12 8.26
C ILE A 671 39.59 -0.07 9.30
N LEU A 672 40.41 1.00 9.28
CA LEU A 672 41.57 1.11 10.16
C LEU A 672 41.18 1.40 11.62
N ILE A 673 40.18 2.25 11.86
CA ILE A 673 39.61 2.52 13.20
C ILE A 673 39.02 1.24 13.80
N ALA A 674 38.21 0.50 13.04
CA ALA A 674 37.67 -0.78 13.49
C ALA A 674 38.76 -1.83 13.72
N GLY A 675 39.83 -1.80 12.92
CA GLY A 675 41.02 -2.62 13.08
C GLY A 675 41.74 -2.39 14.40
N TYR A 676 42.06 -1.14 14.72
CA TYR A 676 42.69 -0.77 15.97
C TYR A 676 41.79 -1.03 17.19
N SER A 677 40.47 -0.80 17.04
CA SER A 677 39.46 -1.05 18.08
C SER A 677 39.46 -2.52 18.50
N ARG A 678 39.34 -3.44 17.53
CA ARG A 678 39.34 -4.90 17.79
C ARG A 678 40.63 -5.45 18.39
N ASN A 679 41.73 -4.69 18.31
CA ASN A 679 43.02 -5.07 18.86
C ASN A 679 43.35 -4.28 20.15
N GLY A 680 42.37 -3.61 20.76
CA GLY A 680 42.53 -2.86 22.01
C GLY A 680 43.43 -1.62 21.91
N LYS A 681 43.76 -1.16 20.68
CA LYS A 681 44.64 0.00 20.46
C LYS A 681 43.81 1.30 20.47
N PHE A 682 43.22 1.62 21.62
CA PHE A 682 42.28 2.74 21.78
C PHE A 682 42.87 4.10 21.39
N GLU A 683 44.08 4.42 21.84
CA GLU A 683 44.73 5.72 21.55
C GLU A 683 44.86 5.97 20.04
N LEU A 684 45.24 4.93 19.28
CA LEU A 684 45.33 5.01 17.81
C LEU A 684 43.95 5.19 17.15
N CYS A 685 42.88 4.62 17.72
CA CYS A 685 41.51 4.85 17.24
C CYS A 685 41.10 6.31 17.40
N MET A 686 41.38 6.89 18.56
CA MET A 686 41.04 8.28 18.87
C MET A 686 41.87 9.26 18.04
N ASP A 687 43.14 8.97 17.81
CA ASP A 687 43.99 9.79 16.94
C ASP A 687 43.54 9.75 15.49
N LEU A 688 43.15 8.58 14.97
CA LEU A 688 42.55 8.49 13.64
C LEU A 688 41.22 9.23 13.55
N PHE A 689 40.36 9.12 14.56
CA PHE A 689 39.09 9.86 14.60
C PHE A 689 39.32 11.39 14.61
N ARG A 690 40.28 11.87 15.40
CA ARG A 690 40.67 13.30 15.39
C ARG A 690 41.19 13.73 14.01
N LYS A 691 42.06 12.94 13.39
CA LYS A 691 42.60 13.21 12.05
C LYS A 691 41.49 13.22 11.00
N MET A 692 40.58 12.24 11.03
CA MET A 692 39.42 12.16 10.14
C MET A 692 38.56 13.42 10.22
N ARG A 693 38.29 13.92 11.44
CA ARG A 693 37.54 15.18 11.63
C ARG A 693 38.25 16.44 11.11
N GLY A 694 39.56 16.37 10.93
CA GLY A 694 40.36 17.45 10.33
C GLY A 694 40.42 17.39 8.79
N THR A 695 39.88 16.35 8.16
CA THR A 695 39.79 16.23 6.71
C THR A 695 38.36 16.50 6.22
N THR A 696 38.13 16.39 4.91
CA THR A 696 36.78 16.49 4.30
C THR A 696 35.89 15.27 4.58
N CYS A 697 36.43 14.19 5.14
CA CYS A 697 35.71 12.96 5.45
C CYS A 697 34.91 13.10 6.75
N LYS A 698 33.62 12.77 6.73
CA LYS A 698 32.77 12.88 7.92
C LYS A 698 32.65 11.53 8.64
N PRO A 699 32.71 11.49 9.98
CA PRO A 699 32.41 10.28 10.73
C PRO A 699 30.99 9.78 10.44
N ASP A 700 30.85 8.47 10.26
CA ASP A 700 29.59 7.79 9.99
C ASP A 700 29.23 6.78 11.09
N LEU A 701 28.10 6.08 10.91
CA LEU A 701 27.63 5.06 11.86
C LEU A 701 28.69 3.98 12.17
N TRP A 702 29.48 3.58 11.18
CA TRP A 702 30.52 2.56 11.34
C TRP A 702 31.72 3.11 12.13
N THR A 703 32.10 4.37 11.89
CA THR A 703 33.10 5.08 12.69
C THR A 703 32.70 5.08 14.17
N PHE A 704 31.47 5.50 14.46
CA PHE A 704 30.98 5.63 15.84
C PHE A 704 30.79 4.28 16.52
N THR A 705 30.29 3.26 15.83
CA THR A 705 30.17 1.90 16.37
C THR A 705 31.53 1.34 16.76
N ALA A 706 32.55 1.50 15.91
CA ALA A 706 33.91 1.05 16.21
C ALA A 706 34.53 1.78 17.41
N LEU A 707 34.29 3.09 17.52
CA LEU A 707 34.78 3.90 18.64
C LEU A 707 34.05 3.59 19.94
N MET A 708 32.73 3.37 19.92
CA MET A 708 31.95 2.97 21.08
C MET A 708 32.37 1.58 21.59
N ASN A 709 32.62 0.63 20.68
CA ASN A 709 33.19 -0.67 21.05
C ASN A 709 34.57 -0.52 21.69
N ALA A 710 35.45 0.32 21.13
CA ALA A 710 36.76 0.60 21.74
C ALA A 710 36.64 1.29 23.12
N CYS A 711 35.63 2.14 23.32
CA CYS A 711 35.36 2.79 24.61
C CYS A 711 34.80 1.83 25.66
N SER A 712 34.04 0.80 25.24
CA SER A 712 33.41 -0.17 26.16
C SER A 712 34.44 -1.04 26.90
N GLU A 713 35.64 -1.18 26.35
CA GLU A 713 36.75 -1.92 26.95
C GLU A 713 37.58 -1.06 27.94
N LEU A 714 37.26 0.23 28.10
CA LEU A 714 37.97 1.13 29.00
C LEU A 714 37.28 1.25 30.37
N PRO A 715 38.05 1.33 31.48
CA PRO A 715 37.50 1.53 32.82
C PRO A 715 36.86 2.91 33.07
N ARG A 716 37.03 3.87 32.16
CA ARG A 716 36.60 5.28 32.33
C ARG A 716 35.62 5.67 31.22
N SER A 717 34.40 6.02 31.61
CA SER A 717 33.29 6.34 30.70
C SER A 717 33.42 7.69 29.95
N TYR A 718 34.36 8.55 30.35
CA TYR A 718 34.53 9.90 29.80
C TYR A 718 34.64 9.93 28.26
N TYR A 719 35.43 9.03 27.67
CA TYR A 719 35.59 8.99 26.22
C TYR A 719 34.34 8.48 25.50
N GLY A 720 33.63 7.51 26.08
CA GLY A 720 32.33 7.05 25.58
C GLY A 720 31.28 8.17 25.62
N GLN A 721 31.26 8.98 26.69
CA GLN A 721 30.40 10.15 26.81
C GLN A 721 30.72 11.22 25.75
N MET A 722 32.01 11.46 25.47
CA MET A 722 32.44 12.42 24.44
C MET A 722 32.04 11.97 23.02
N ILE A 723 32.19 10.68 22.71
CA ILE A 723 31.78 10.11 21.42
C ILE A 723 30.26 10.12 21.29
N HIS A 724 29.52 9.77 22.35
CA HIS A 724 28.06 9.85 22.38
C HIS A 724 27.55 11.29 22.16
N GLY A 725 28.17 12.29 22.81
CA GLY A 725 27.87 13.70 22.56
C GLY A 725 28.14 14.15 21.11
N CYS A 726 29.12 13.54 20.44
CA CYS A 726 29.35 13.78 19.00
C CYS A 726 28.24 13.18 18.14
N ILE A 727 27.79 11.95 18.43
CA ILE A 727 26.69 11.27 17.70
C ILE A 727 25.39 12.09 17.78
N ILE A 728 25.07 12.62 18.96
CA ILE A 728 23.88 13.45 19.18
C ILE A 728 24.00 14.78 18.42
N LYS A 729 25.17 15.43 18.44
CA LYS A 729 25.39 16.71 17.71
C LYS A 729 25.38 16.57 16.19
N THR A 730 25.63 15.38 15.65
CA THR A 730 25.67 15.15 14.19
C THR A 730 24.40 14.53 13.63
N SER A 731 23.36 14.31 14.43
CA SER A 731 22.02 13.80 14.01
C SER A 731 22.05 12.39 13.38
N TRP A 732 22.89 11.47 13.87
CA TRP A 732 23.03 10.11 13.31
C TRP A 732 22.16 9.02 13.97
N SER A 733 21.35 9.34 14.99
CA SER A 733 20.36 8.40 15.53
C SER A 733 19.02 8.61 14.82
N SER A 734 18.37 7.54 14.36
CA SER A 734 16.97 7.64 13.95
C SER A 734 16.16 8.11 15.17
N GLU A 735 15.38 9.18 15.02
CA GLU A 735 14.70 9.86 16.13
C GLU A 735 13.70 8.91 16.84
N ILE A 736 13.31 7.82 16.17
CA ILE A 736 12.44 6.73 16.64
C ILE A 736 13.18 5.77 17.59
N GLU A 737 14.49 5.55 17.40
CA GLU A 737 15.28 4.64 18.23
C GLU A 737 15.57 5.21 19.63
N ALA A 738 15.68 6.54 19.77
CA ALA A 738 15.90 7.18 21.08
C ALA A 738 14.77 6.85 22.08
N LEU A 739 13.51 6.86 21.61
CA LEU A 739 12.35 6.48 22.41
C LEU A 739 12.32 4.98 22.75
N SER A 740 12.71 4.12 21.80
CA SER A 740 12.73 2.67 22.03
C SER A 740 13.82 2.28 23.04
N PHE A 741 14.99 2.92 22.98
CA PHE A 741 16.05 2.73 23.97
C PHE A 741 15.65 3.24 25.35
N PHE A 742 14.96 4.38 25.44
CA PHE A 742 14.44 4.89 26.72
C PHE A 742 13.41 3.93 27.34
N ILE A 743 12.46 3.43 26.55
CA ILE A 743 11.48 2.44 27.02
C ILE A 743 12.19 1.16 27.49
N ASN A 744 13.20 0.70 26.75
CA ASN A 744 13.98 -0.47 27.15
C ASN A 744 14.80 -0.22 28.43
N MET A 745 15.37 0.97 28.59
CA MET A 745 16.08 1.40 29.81
C MET A 745 15.16 1.37 31.03
N MET A 746 13.95 1.91 30.89
CA MET A 746 12.92 1.91 31.94
C MET A 746 12.42 0.50 32.26
N ARG A 747 12.24 -0.36 31.25
CA ARG A 747 11.86 -1.78 31.43
C ARG A 747 12.93 -2.60 32.15
N ASN A 748 14.21 -2.28 31.94
CA ASN A 748 15.34 -2.93 32.61
C ASN A 748 15.70 -2.25 33.95
N LEU A 749 14.86 -1.36 34.47
CA LEU A 749 15.02 -0.68 35.76
C LEU A 749 16.32 0.15 35.88
N LEU A 750 16.87 0.60 34.74
CA LEU A 750 18.02 1.50 34.71
C LEU A 750 17.56 2.94 34.92
N ARG A 751 18.27 3.71 35.76
CA ARG A 751 17.89 5.09 36.10
C ARG A 751 18.31 6.09 35.01
N PRO A 752 17.38 6.82 34.39
CA PRO A 752 17.72 7.90 33.46
C PRO A 752 18.44 9.05 34.18
N ASP A 753 19.39 9.65 33.47
CA ASP A 753 20.08 10.87 33.88
C ASP A 753 19.62 12.08 33.06
N GLU A 754 20.12 13.28 33.39
CA GLU A 754 19.80 14.54 32.71
C GLU A 754 20.10 14.50 31.21
N PHE A 755 21.11 13.74 30.79
CA PHE A 755 21.50 13.61 29.39
C PHE A 755 20.58 12.66 28.62
N THR A 756 20.12 11.59 29.28
CA THR A 756 19.10 10.67 28.77
C THR A 756 17.81 11.45 28.49
N PHE A 757 17.36 12.26 29.44
CA PHE A 757 16.17 13.09 29.25
C PHE A 757 16.36 14.12 28.13
N GLY A 758 17.51 14.79 28.05
CA GLY A 758 17.81 15.70 26.95
C GLY A 758 17.75 15.03 25.56
N ALA A 759 18.29 13.82 25.44
CA ALA A 759 18.30 13.07 24.18
C ALA A 759 16.90 12.61 23.76
N VAL A 760 16.10 12.10 24.70
CA VAL A 760 14.73 11.63 24.43
C VAL A 760 13.81 12.80 24.13
N LEU A 761 13.93 13.92 24.85
CA LEU A 761 13.18 15.15 24.55
C LEU A 761 13.55 15.72 23.18
N HIS A 762 14.82 15.65 22.78
CA HIS A 762 15.22 16.04 21.43
C HIS A 762 14.54 15.18 20.38
N GLY A 763 14.56 13.85 20.54
CA GLY A 763 13.83 12.92 19.67
C GLY A 763 12.33 13.21 19.62
N CYS A 764 11.71 13.47 20.77
CA CYS A 764 10.31 13.89 20.84
C CYS A 764 10.04 15.20 20.12
N SER A 765 10.94 16.18 20.23
CA SER A 765 10.81 17.51 19.61
C SER A 765 11.00 17.46 18.10
N SER A 766 11.89 16.60 17.59
CA SER A 766 12.14 16.45 16.15
C SER A 766 11.03 15.68 15.45
N LEU A 767 10.46 14.66 16.11
CA LEU A 767 9.30 13.92 15.63
C LEU A 767 7.95 14.61 15.91
N ALA A 768 7.97 15.70 16.69
CA ALA A 768 6.83 16.35 17.34
C ALA A 768 5.76 15.38 17.88
N VAL A 769 6.19 14.44 18.73
CA VAL A 769 5.35 13.48 19.47
C VAL A 769 5.06 13.99 20.89
N GLN A 770 3.97 14.74 21.06
CA GLN A 770 3.52 15.30 22.34
C GLN A 770 3.12 14.21 23.34
N GLY A 771 2.45 13.12 22.94
CA GLY A 771 2.03 12.04 23.85
C GLY A 771 3.21 11.40 24.59
N PRO A 772 4.16 10.78 23.87
CA PRO A 772 5.43 10.30 24.44
C PRO A 772 6.22 11.39 25.17
N GLY A 773 6.26 12.62 24.65
CA GLY A 773 6.92 13.76 25.31
C GLY A 773 6.33 14.08 26.69
N LYS A 774 5.00 14.02 26.85
CA LYS A 774 4.30 14.18 28.13
C LYS A 774 4.60 13.04 29.10
N MET A 775 4.71 11.80 28.62
CA MET A 775 5.11 10.66 29.46
C MET A 775 6.54 10.85 30.00
N VAL A 776 7.47 11.25 29.12
CA VAL A 776 8.86 11.56 29.50
C VAL A 776 8.90 12.74 30.47
N HIS A 777 8.07 13.77 30.26
CA HIS A 777 7.93 14.88 31.20
C HIS A 777 7.47 14.42 32.59
N GLY A 778 6.50 13.50 32.67
CA GLY A 778 6.08 12.88 33.93
C GLY A 778 7.24 12.18 34.64
N CYS A 779 8.09 11.45 33.90
CA CYS A 779 9.31 10.86 34.45
C CYS A 779 10.29 11.95 34.93
N ILE A 780 10.52 13.00 34.16
CA ILE A 780 11.41 14.11 34.53
C ILE A 780 10.99 14.75 35.85
N ILE A 781 9.68 14.94 36.06
CA ILE A 781 9.13 15.43 37.32
C ILE A 781 9.42 14.42 38.45
N GLN A 782 9.12 13.14 38.23
CA GLN A 782 9.36 12.07 39.21
C GLN A 782 10.84 11.97 39.65
N TYR A 783 11.78 12.16 38.73
CA TYR A 783 13.22 12.11 39.02
C TYR A 783 13.80 13.48 39.43
N GLY A 784 13.00 14.54 39.47
CA GLY A 784 13.40 15.85 39.96
C GLY A 784 14.23 16.71 39.00
N PHE A 785 14.22 16.41 37.69
CA PHE A 785 15.02 17.13 36.69
C PHE A 785 14.28 18.30 36.00
N HIS A 786 13.00 18.51 36.28
CA HIS A 786 12.17 19.54 35.61
C HIS A 786 12.67 20.98 35.84
N SER A 787 13.24 21.26 37.00
CA SER A 787 13.79 22.58 37.36
C SER A 787 15.22 22.81 36.85
N TYR A 788 15.89 21.77 36.34
CA TYR A 788 17.26 21.86 35.86
C TYR A 788 17.31 22.42 34.44
N ALA A 789 18.02 23.55 34.24
CA ALA A 789 17.99 24.34 33.00
C ALA A 789 18.22 23.51 31.72
N TYR A 790 19.16 22.55 31.72
CA TYR A 790 19.42 21.71 30.54
C TYR A 790 18.19 20.88 30.11
N VAL A 791 17.53 20.21 31.07
CA VAL A 791 16.36 19.35 30.81
C VAL A 791 15.11 20.20 30.60
N GLY A 792 14.95 21.27 31.38
CA GLY A 792 13.89 22.25 31.24
C GLY A 792 13.89 22.92 29.86
N ASN A 793 15.06 23.34 29.35
CA ASN A 793 15.18 23.89 27.99
C ASN A 793 14.78 22.85 26.92
N GLY A 794 15.11 21.56 27.16
CA GLY A 794 14.62 20.46 26.34
C GLY A 794 13.09 20.32 26.34
N LEU A 795 12.45 20.50 27.50
CA LEU A 795 10.99 20.49 27.64
C LEU A 795 10.33 21.69 26.94
N VAL A 796 10.87 22.90 27.14
CA VAL A 796 10.42 24.12 26.48
C VAL A 796 10.45 23.94 24.96
N ASN A 797 11.57 23.46 24.41
CA ASN A 797 11.72 23.22 22.98
C ASN A 797 10.80 22.08 22.48
N MET A 798 10.63 20.99 23.25
CA MET A 798 9.75 19.89 22.89
C MET A 798 8.29 20.34 22.80
N TYR A 799 7.76 21.01 23.82
CA TYR A 799 6.40 21.53 23.80
C TYR A 799 6.18 22.57 22.70
N ALA A 800 7.13 23.49 22.50
CA ALA A 800 7.05 24.49 21.44
C ALA A 800 6.97 23.85 20.04
N LYS A 801 7.82 22.88 19.74
CA LYS A 801 7.81 22.16 18.44
C LYS A 801 6.59 21.24 18.26
N CYS A 802 6.04 20.71 19.35
CA CYS A 802 4.79 19.93 19.36
C CYS A 802 3.52 20.77 19.23
N GLY A 803 3.63 22.10 19.08
CA GLY A 803 2.46 22.97 18.91
C GLY A 803 1.80 23.40 20.22
N ASP A 804 2.37 23.09 21.39
CA ASP A 804 1.81 23.39 22.72
C ASP A 804 2.61 24.51 23.40
N ILE A 805 2.35 25.76 22.99
CA ILE A 805 3.07 26.92 23.53
C ILE A 805 2.79 27.15 25.02
N GLU A 806 1.61 26.76 25.51
CA GLU A 806 1.27 26.87 26.94
C GLU A 806 2.08 25.87 27.77
N GLY A 807 2.24 24.64 27.30
CA GLY A 807 3.14 23.65 27.91
C GLY A 807 4.59 24.12 27.94
N SER A 808 5.02 24.80 26.87
CA SER A 808 6.33 25.44 26.79
C SER A 808 6.48 26.58 27.83
N CYS A 809 5.48 27.44 27.99
CA CYS A 809 5.45 28.50 29.01
C CYS A 809 5.49 27.94 30.44
N ARG A 810 4.77 26.83 30.71
CA ARG A 810 4.80 26.14 32.00
C ARG A 810 6.19 25.58 32.29
N ALA A 811 6.77 24.82 31.34
CA ALA A 811 8.12 24.28 31.49
C ALA A 811 9.17 25.39 31.67
N PHE A 812 9.02 26.53 30.98
CA PHE A 812 9.89 27.69 31.16
C PHE A 812 9.76 28.28 32.57
N SER A 813 8.53 28.36 33.09
CA SER A 813 8.27 28.88 34.43
C SER A 813 8.88 27.99 35.53
N ASP A 814 8.85 26.67 35.34
CA ASP A 814 9.37 25.67 36.28
C ASP A 814 10.91 25.69 36.42
N ILE A 815 11.63 26.27 35.45
CA ILE A 815 13.09 26.44 35.52
C ILE A 815 13.43 27.52 36.56
N ILE A 816 14.11 27.11 37.63
CA ILE A 816 14.46 28.00 38.75
C ILE A 816 15.55 29.00 38.34
N GLU A 817 16.65 28.50 37.77
CA GLU A 817 17.77 29.33 37.30
C GLU A 817 17.75 29.40 35.78
N LYS A 818 17.13 30.46 35.25
CA LYS A 818 17.02 30.70 33.80
C LYS A 818 18.34 31.27 33.28
N ASP A 819 19.00 30.52 32.41
CA ASP A 819 20.20 30.98 31.71
C ASP A 819 19.85 31.60 30.34
N LEU A 820 20.86 32.13 29.65
CA LEU A 820 20.68 32.71 28.31
C LEU A 820 20.03 31.73 27.31
N VAL A 821 20.32 30.43 27.43
CA VAL A 821 19.73 29.39 26.57
C VAL A 821 18.24 29.24 26.87
N THR A 822 17.82 29.34 28.13
CA THR A 822 16.41 29.30 28.54
C THR A 822 15.59 30.42 27.91
N TRP A 823 16.07 31.66 28.01
CA TRP A 823 15.42 32.82 27.39
C TRP A 823 15.37 32.71 25.86
N ASN A 824 16.48 32.33 25.24
CA ASN A 824 16.55 32.15 23.79
C ASN A 824 15.59 31.05 23.31
N THR A 825 15.53 29.91 24.01
CA THR A 825 14.65 28.78 23.64
C THR A 825 13.18 29.20 23.65
N MET A 826 12.75 29.99 24.64
CA MET A 826 11.38 30.47 24.73
C MET A 826 11.09 31.57 23.69
N LEU A 827 12.05 32.45 23.39
CA LEU A 827 11.94 33.43 22.28
C LEU A 827 11.76 32.73 20.93
N PHE A 828 12.52 31.68 20.65
CA PHE A 828 12.31 30.84 19.45
C PHE A 828 10.94 30.15 19.48
N GLY A 829 10.49 29.69 20.65
CA GLY A 829 9.16 29.13 20.83
C GLY A 829 8.05 30.12 20.44
N PHE A 830 8.09 31.35 20.93
CA PHE A 830 7.14 32.39 20.53
C PHE A 830 7.25 32.76 19.05
N GLY A 831 8.47 32.82 18.50
CA GLY A 831 8.71 33.09 17.09
C GLY A 831 8.14 32.02 16.15
N LEU A 832 8.24 30.74 16.50
CA LEU A 832 7.62 29.64 15.75
C LEU A 832 6.09 29.73 15.73
N HIS A 833 5.49 30.28 16.79
CA HIS A 833 4.05 30.41 16.97
C HIS A 833 3.48 31.78 16.55
N GLY A 834 4.32 32.67 16.01
CA GLY A 834 3.90 34.01 15.58
C GLY A 834 3.46 34.94 16.73
N ARG A 835 3.88 34.66 17.97
CA ARG A 835 3.49 35.38 19.19
C ARG A 835 4.45 36.54 19.47
N ALA A 836 4.47 37.52 18.56
CA ALA A 836 5.44 38.61 18.61
C ALA A 836 5.33 39.51 19.83
N VAL A 837 4.10 39.79 20.30
CA VAL A 837 3.88 40.64 21.48
C VAL A 837 4.49 39.99 22.72
N GLU A 838 4.28 38.69 22.90
CA GLU A 838 4.83 37.93 24.01
C GLU A 838 6.35 37.78 23.90
N ALA A 839 6.90 37.57 22.70
CA ALA A 839 8.35 37.52 22.49
C ALA A 839 9.04 38.86 22.84
N LEU A 840 8.46 39.99 22.42
CA LEU A 840 9.00 41.31 22.74
C LEU A 840 8.92 41.59 24.25
N ARG A 841 7.81 41.22 24.89
CA ARG A 841 7.67 41.32 26.34
C ARG A 841 8.68 40.45 27.09
N LEU A 842 8.93 39.22 26.60
CA LEU A 842 9.91 38.31 27.17
C LEU A 842 11.34 38.84 27.01
N TYR A 843 11.64 39.53 25.91
CA TYR A 843 12.90 40.22 25.71
C TYR A 843 13.10 41.40 26.67
N GLU A 844 12.08 42.20 26.91
CA GLU A 844 12.11 43.25 27.93
C GLU A 844 12.35 42.65 29.33
N GLU A 845 11.67 41.55 29.65
CA GLU A 845 11.85 40.82 30.91
C GLU A 845 13.28 40.27 31.06
N MET A 846 13.84 39.69 29.99
CA MET A 846 15.24 39.23 29.93
C MET A 846 16.22 40.39 30.20
N ALA A 847 15.99 41.56 29.59
CA ALA A 847 16.82 42.74 29.77
C ALA A 847 16.75 43.28 31.21
N THR A 848 15.55 43.32 31.82
CA THR A 848 15.37 43.72 33.23
C THR A 848 15.97 42.71 34.21
N SER A 849 16.04 41.43 33.84
CA SER A 849 16.67 40.34 34.59
C SER A 849 18.21 40.34 34.51
N ARG A 850 18.82 41.38 33.94
CA ARG A 850 20.28 41.58 33.78
C ARG A 850 20.97 40.51 32.91
N ILE A 851 20.22 39.72 32.14
CA ILE A 851 20.79 38.82 31.13
C ILE A 851 20.96 39.64 29.85
N LYS A 852 22.20 39.75 29.37
CA LYS A 852 22.48 40.50 28.14
C LYS A 852 22.05 39.70 26.91
N PRO A 853 21.26 40.28 26.00
CA PRO A 853 20.98 39.70 24.70
C PRO A 853 22.28 39.39 23.95
N ASP A 854 22.33 38.20 23.36
CA ASP A 854 23.44 37.78 22.50
C ASP A 854 22.99 37.67 21.04
N LYS A 855 23.90 37.28 20.18
CA LYS A 855 23.59 37.03 18.76
C LYS A 855 22.43 36.06 18.56
N VAL A 856 22.33 35.01 19.38
CA VAL A 856 21.25 34.02 19.26
C VAL A 856 19.91 34.63 19.68
N THR A 857 19.90 35.51 20.68
CA THR A 857 18.70 36.28 21.08
C THR A 857 18.15 37.12 19.93
N PHE A 858 19.01 37.85 19.23
CA PHE A 858 18.58 38.70 18.12
C PHE A 858 18.09 37.91 16.91
N ILE A 859 18.65 36.72 16.64
CA ILE A 859 18.08 35.82 15.62
C ILE A 859 16.63 35.46 15.97
N GLY A 860 16.35 35.08 17.22
CA GLY A 860 14.99 34.74 17.68
C GLY A 860 14.00 35.91 17.53
N LEU A 861 14.43 37.12 17.87
CA LEU A 861 13.61 38.34 17.73
C LEU A 861 13.34 38.70 16.28
N LEU A 862 14.38 38.71 15.44
CA LEU A 862 14.24 39.05 14.01
C LEU A 862 13.41 38.01 13.27
N MET A 863 13.54 36.72 13.62
CA MET A 863 12.67 35.66 13.09
C MET A 863 11.21 35.90 13.49
N THR A 864 10.97 36.30 14.73
CA THR A 864 9.62 36.61 15.22
C THR A 864 9.02 37.82 14.49
N CYS A 865 9.79 38.89 14.33
CA CYS A 865 9.38 40.04 13.52
C CYS A 865 9.13 39.67 12.06
N SER A 866 9.91 38.75 11.48
CA SER A 866 9.72 38.26 10.11
C SER A 866 8.38 37.53 9.97
N HIS A 867 8.09 36.60 10.87
CA HIS A 867 6.85 35.82 10.84
C HIS A 867 5.60 36.66 11.11
N SER A 868 5.71 37.71 11.93
CA SER A 868 4.60 38.62 12.25
C SER A 868 4.53 39.87 11.36
N GLY A 869 5.44 40.03 10.39
CA GLY A 869 5.45 41.16 9.45
C GLY A 869 5.79 42.52 10.08
N LEU A 870 6.48 42.54 11.22
CA LEU A 870 6.77 43.74 12.01
C LEU A 870 8.07 44.40 11.52
N ILE A 871 8.07 44.90 10.29
CA ILE A 871 9.27 45.37 9.58
C ILE A 871 9.97 46.52 10.31
N GLU A 872 9.20 47.52 10.77
CA GLU A 872 9.76 48.69 11.47
C GLU A 872 10.42 48.29 12.79
N GLN A 873 9.78 47.39 13.55
CA GLN A 873 10.33 46.90 14.82
C GLN A 873 11.55 46.01 14.58
N GLY A 874 11.53 45.16 13.56
CA GLY A 874 12.68 44.35 13.15
C GLY A 874 13.89 45.20 12.78
N GLN A 875 13.67 46.31 12.07
CA GLN A 875 14.72 47.28 11.74
C GLN A 875 15.32 47.93 13.01
N VAL A 876 14.47 48.38 13.93
CA VAL A 876 14.92 48.96 15.22
C VAL A 876 15.73 47.93 16.02
N ILE A 877 15.28 46.68 16.07
CA ILE A 877 15.99 45.59 16.76
C ILE A 877 17.35 45.33 16.09
N PHE A 878 17.40 45.25 14.76
CA PHE A 878 18.64 45.03 14.00
C PHE A 878 19.66 46.15 14.21
N GLU A 879 19.24 47.42 14.24
CA GLU A 879 20.10 48.57 14.52
C GLU A 879 20.56 48.62 15.99
N SER A 880 19.69 48.22 16.92
CA SER A 880 20.01 48.19 18.36
C SER A 880 21.14 47.22 18.69
N MET A 881 21.34 46.17 17.88
CA MET A 881 22.40 45.18 18.07
C MET A 881 23.77 45.84 18.22
N GLU A 882 24.17 46.69 17.26
CA GLU A 882 25.45 47.39 17.30
C GLU A 882 25.39 48.65 18.16
N SER A 883 24.34 49.45 18.02
CA SER A 883 24.26 50.79 18.64
C SER A 883 24.05 50.77 20.15
N VAL A 884 23.37 49.75 20.69
CA VAL A 884 23.03 49.64 22.12
C VAL A 884 23.79 48.49 22.78
N TYR A 885 23.88 47.33 22.10
CA TYR A 885 24.44 46.11 22.70
C TYR A 885 25.86 45.77 22.23
N GLY A 886 26.40 46.46 21.21
CA GLY A 886 27.73 46.19 20.65
C GLY A 886 27.88 44.81 20.00
N VAL A 887 26.77 44.18 19.60
CA VAL A 887 26.72 42.88 18.93
C VAL A 887 26.78 43.11 17.42
N PRO A 888 27.81 42.62 16.71
CA PRO A 888 27.93 42.81 15.27
C PRO A 888 26.89 42.00 14.50
N HIS A 889 26.47 42.51 13.34
CA HIS A 889 25.58 41.75 12.45
C HIS A 889 26.32 40.54 11.85
N GLU A 890 25.92 39.33 12.26
CA GLU A 890 26.32 38.07 11.62
C GLU A 890 25.35 37.68 10.49
N ALA A 891 25.78 36.78 9.60
CA ALA A 891 25.05 36.40 8.40
C ALA A 891 23.63 35.87 8.66
N ASP A 892 23.37 35.22 9.80
CA ASP A 892 22.04 34.72 10.15
C ASP A 892 21.05 35.85 10.48
N HIS A 893 21.51 36.95 11.09
CA HIS A 893 20.68 38.13 11.34
C HIS A 893 20.30 38.83 10.03
N VAL A 894 21.27 38.94 9.11
CA VAL A 894 21.05 39.48 7.77
C VAL A 894 20.05 38.61 7.01
N ALA A 895 20.16 37.28 7.11
CA ALA A 895 19.21 36.35 6.50
C ALA A 895 17.78 36.58 7.02
N CYS A 896 17.58 36.76 8.33
CA CYS A 896 16.27 37.07 8.92
C CYS A 896 15.72 38.42 8.42
N MET A 897 16.56 39.44 8.29
CA MET A 897 16.15 40.75 7.74
C MET A 897 15.80 40.67 6.26
N VAL A 898 16.55 39.91 5.47
CA VAL A 898 16.28 39.68 4.04
C VAL A 898 14.98 38.89 3.84
N ASP A 899 14.72 37.86 4.66
CA ASP A 899 13.44 37.13 4.66
C ASP A 899 12.27 38.06 5.02
N MET A 900 12.44 38.89 6.06
CA MET A 900 11.41 39.85 6.50
C MET A 900 11.09 40.90 5.42
N LEU A 901 12.11 41.57 4.87
CA LEU A 901 11.95 42.56 3.79
C LEU A 901 11.44 41.91 2.51
N GLY A 902 11.92 40.70 2.22
CA GLY A 902 11.51 39.87 1.09
C GLY A 902 10.02 39.55 1.14
N ARG A 903 9.50 39.06 2.27
CA ARG A 903 8.06 38.80 2.50
C ARG A 903 7.22 40.07 2.46
N GLY A 904 7.79 41.20 2.89
CA GLY A 904 7.15 42.51 2.83
C GLY A 904 7.11 43.14 1.45
N GLY A 905 7.70 42.51 0.42
CA GLY A 905 7.78 43.05 -0.94
C GLY A 905 8.83 44.14 -1.15
N TYR A 906 9.67 44.44 -0.15
CA TYR A 906 10.73 45.45 -0.23
C TYR A 906 12.02 44.88 -0.86
N LEU A 907 11.90 44.27 -2.05
CA LEU A 907 12.99 43.55 -2.72
C LEU A 907 14.26 44.39 -2.93
N HIS A 908 14.10 45.68 -3.25
CA HIS A 908 15.24 46.59 -3.44
C HIS A 908 16.07 46.74 -2.15
N ARG A 909 15.39 46.96 -1.01
CA ARG A 909 16.05 47.09 0.30
C ARG A 909 16.66 45.75 0.76
N ALA A 910 15.97 44.64 0.48
CA ALA A 910 16.50 43.30 0.74
C ALA A 910 17.78 43.03 -0.07
N ARG A 911 17.81 43.48 -1.33
CA ARG A 911 18.97 43.39 -2.22
C ARG A 911 20.13 44.27 -1.73
N GLU A 912 19.88 45.53 -1.42
CA GLU A 912 20.89 46.44 -0.87
C GLU A 912 21.53 45.85 0.39
N LEU A 913 20.72 45.27 1.29
CA LEU A 913 21.22 44.62 2.50
C LEU A 913 22.10 43.39 2.19
N VAL A 914 21.79 42.63 1.14
CA VAL A 914 22.66 41.53 0.67
C VAL A 914 23.94 42.07 0.03
N GLU A 915 23.88 43.17 -0.72
CA GLU A 915 25.06 43.76 -1.37
C GLU A 915 26.00 44.43 -0.34
N ASP A 916 25.47 45.13 0.65
CA ASP A 916 26.22 45.83 1.70
C ASP A 916 27.02 44.85 2.59
N TYR A 917 26.47 43.64 2.82
CA TYR A 917 27.11 42.61 3.64
C TYR A 917 27.81 41.51 2.79
N SER A 918 27.95 41.75 1.47
CA SER A 918 28.40 40.78 0.44
C SER A 918 29.70 40.01 0.72
N ARG A 919 30.63 40.60 1.49
CA ARG A 919 31.91 39.96 1.85
C ARG A 919 31.85 38.94 3.00
N LYS A 920 30.72 38.86 3.74
CA LYS A 920 30.55 38.00 4.94
C LYS A 920 29.42 36.96 4.83
N LEU A 921 28.77 36.81 3.67
CA LEU A 921 27.49 36.09 3.56
C LEU A 921 27.56 34.56 3.66
N ASN A 922 26.46 34.03 4.22
CA ASN A 922 26.08 32.62 4.16
C ASN A 922 25.16 32.36 2.94
N ILE A 923 25.04 31.09 2.56
CA ILE A 923 24.16 30.60 1.48
C ILE A 923 22.68 30.94 1.77
N THR A 924 22.31 30.96 3.05
CA THR A 924 20.93 31.15 3.55
C THR A 924 20.30 32.48 3.15
N SER A 925 21.07 33.57 3.17
CA SER A 925 20.56 34.90 2.81
C SER A 925 20.23 35.02 1.31
N ARG A 926 21.01 34.36 0.45
CA ARG A 926 20.76 34.29 -1.00
C ARG A 926 19.58 33.37 -1.32
N GLU A 927 19.42 32.27 -0.58
CA GLU A 927 18.23 31.41 -0.66
C GLU A 927 16.95 32.18 -0.29
N ALA A 928 16.99 32.98 0.78
CA ALA A 928 15.87 33.83 1.20
C ALA A 928 15.52 34.90 0.14
N LEU A 929 16.52 35.58 -0.41
CA LEU A 929 16.30 36.58 -1.47
C LEU A 929 15.76 35.95 -2.76
N LEU A 930 16.24 34.76 -3.15
CA LEU A 930 15.71 34.00 -4.29
C LEU A 930 14.24 33.61 -4.07
N GLY A 931 13.89 33.17 -2.86
CA GLY A 931 12.51 32.91 -2.47
C GLY A 931 11.62 34.15 -2.59
N ALA A 932 12.11 35.30 -2.14
CA ALA A 932 11.39 36.57 -2.28
C ALA A 932 11.20 37.00 -3.75
N CYS A 933 12.22 36.82 -4.59
CA CYS A 933 12.13 37.07 -6.04
C CYS A 933 11.06 36.18 -6.69
N ALA A 934 10.96 34.91 -6.27
CA ALA A 934 9.92 34.00 -6.75
C ALA A 934 8.51 34.41 -6.30
N ALA A 935 8.36 34.92 -5.07
CA ALA A 935 7.08 35.37 -4.53
C ALA A 935 6.57 36.68 -5.16
N HIS A 936 7.47 37.61 -5.48
CA HIS A 936 7.14 38.95 -5.97
C HIS A 936 7.41 39.16 -7.47
N GLY A 937 7.89 38.14 -8.19
CA GLY A 937 7.97 38.13 -9.65
C GLY A 937 9.19 38.82 -10.27
N ASP A 938 10.27 39.04 -9.52
CA ASP A 938 11.53 39.59 -10.06
C ASP A 938 12.39 38.48 -10.67
N ILE A 939 12.10 38.17 -11.93
CA ILE A 939 12.72 37.07 -12.68
C ILE A 939 14.21 37.34 -12.92
N SER A 940 14.58 38.59 -13.26
CA SER A 940 15.94 38.92 -13.65
C SER A 940 16.91 38.70 -12.49
N LEU A 941 16.57 39.21 -11.30
CA LEU A 941 17.40 39.05 -10.11
C LEU A 941 17.40 37.60 -9.61
N GLY A 942 16.23 36.94 -9.63
CA GLY A 942 16.08 35.56 -9.18
C GLY A 942 16.88 34.55 -10.03
N VAL A 943 16.94 34.72 -11.36
CA VAL A 943 17.74 33.83 -12.22
C VAL A 943 19.23 33.96 -11.90
N THR A 944 19.75 35.18 -11.79
CA THR A 944 21.17 35.41 -11.47
C THR A 944 21.57 34.79 -10.13
N ILE A 945 20.73 34.95 -9.10
CA ILE A 945 20.99 34.37 -7.77
C ILE A 945 20.87 32.85 -7.80
N GLY A 946 19.86 32.30 -8.49
CA GLY A 946 19.64 30.86 -8.58
C GLY A 946 20.77 30.13 -9.30
N GLU A 947 21.29 30.69 -10.39
CA GLU A 947 22.43 30.12 -11.12
C GLU A 947 23.72 30.17 -10.29
N ASP A 948 24.00 31.29 -9.61
CA ASP A 948 25.15 31.40 -8.70
C ASP A 948 25.08 30.38 -7.54
N LEU A 949 23.89 30.17 -6.97
CA LEU A 949 23.66 29.17 -5.93
C LEU A 949 23.87 27.74 -6.43
N MET A 950 23.44 27.43 -7.65
CA MET A 950 23.65 26.11 -8.27
C MET A 950 25.12 25.85 -8.60
N ILE A 951 25.87 26.86 -9.03
CA ILE A 951 27.31 26.74 -9.32
C ILE A 951 28.11 26.60 -8.02
N SER A 952 27.78 27.41 -7.01
CA SER A 952 28.49 27.41 -5.73
C SER A 952 28.19 26.18 -4.86
N ASN A 953 26.98 25.60 -4.95
CA ASN A 953 26.56 24.42 -4.16
C ASN A 953 25.74 23.40 -4.99
N PRO A 954 26.38 22.72 -5.95
CA PRO A 954 25.69 21.82 -6.90
C PRO A 954 25.10 20.56 -6.26
N ARG A 955 25.40 20.29 -4.97
CA ARG A 955 24.88 19.13 -4.20
C ARG A 955 23.73 19.48 -3.24
N LYS A 956 23.23 20.72 -3.24
CA LYS A 956 22.15 21.16 -2.34
C LYS A 956 20.88 21.40 -3.14
N GLU A 957 19.77 20.78 -2.76
CA GLU A 957 18.51 20.76 -3.52
C GLU A 957 17.78 22.11 -3.53
N ILE A 958 17.97 22.95 -2.51
CA ILE A 958 17.19 24.17 -2.27
C ILE A 958 17.32 25.17 -3.43
N GLY A 959 18.53 25.40 -3.95
CA GLY A 959 18.76 26.33 -5.07
C GLY A 959 18.04 25.89 -6.36
N TYR A 960 18.09 24.59 -6.67
CA TYR A 960 17.39 24.01 -7.83
C TYR A 960 15.86 24.12 -7.70
N VAL A 961 15.33 23.87 -6.49
CA VAL A 961 13.89 23.94 -6.23
C VAL A 961 13.37 25.37 -6.33
N LEU A 962 14.06 26.33 -5.70
CA LEU A 962 13.64 27.74 -5.73
C LEU A 962 13.73 28.35 -7.13
N LEU A 963 14.79 28.05 -7.89
CA LEU A 963 14.90 28.50 -9.29
C LEU A 963 13.87 27.84 -10.20
N SER A 964 13.58 26.54 -10.01
CA SER A 964 12.51 25.86 -10.75
C SER A 964 11.13 26.48 -10.46
N ASN A 965 10.87 26.83 -9.19
CA ASN A 965 9.62 27.51 -8.81
C ASN A 965 9.51 28.91 -9.42
N LEU A 966 10.60 29.67 -9.48
CA LEU A 966 10.65 30.98 -10.16
C LEU A 966 10.32 30.86 -11.66
N TYR A 967 10.88 29.87 -12.36
CA TYR A 967 10.56 29.61 -13.76
C TYR A 967 9.11 29.16 -13.96
N CYS A 968 8.54 28.39 -13.03
CA CYS A 968 7.11 28.04 -13.06
C CYS A 968 6.21 29.26 -12.83
N ALA A 969 6.52 30.10 -11.83
CA ALA A 969 5.75 31.30 -11.52
C ALA A 969 5.73 32.31 -12.68
N SER A 970 6.81 32.34 -13.48
CA SER A 970 6.94 33.17 -14.67
C SER A 970 6.46 32.52 -15.98
N GLY A 971 5.90 31.30 -15.92
CA GLY A 971 5.38 30.58 -17.09
C GLY A 971 6.44 29.96 -18.02
N GLN A 972 7.70 29.93 -17.61
CA GLN A 972 8.83 29.38 -18.37
C GLN A 972 9.04 27.88 -18.08
N TRP A 973 8.04 27.05 -18.43
CA TRP A 973 8.00 25.62 -18.11
C TRP A 973 9.20 24.80 -18.64
N LYS A 974 9.75 25.18 -19.79
CA LYS A 974 10.90 24.48 -20.39
C LYS A 974 12.18 24.65 -19.58
N GLU A 975 12.41 25.85 -19.04
CA GLU A 975 13.58 26.12 -18.19
C GLU A 975 13.41 25.48 -16.81
N ALA A 976 12.19 25.49 -16.26
CA ALA A 976 11.87 24.76 -15.04
C ALA A 976 12.17 23.25 -15.15
N GLU A 977 11.86 22.64 -16.30
CA GLU A 977 12.14 21.23 -16.57
C GLU A 977 13.64 20.95 -16.73
N ARG A 978 14.40 21.84 -17.39
CA ARG A 978 15.87 21.73 -17.44
C ARG A 978 16.50 21.74 -16.06
N VAL A 979 16.08 22.66 -15.19
CA VAL A 979 16.59 22.76 -13.80
C VAL A 979 16.27 21.48 -13.01
N ARG A 980 15.06 20.92 -13.17
CA ARG A 980 14.67 19.66 -12.51
C ARG A 980 15.47 18.47 -13.04
N LYS A 981 15.70 18.40 -14.34
CA LYS A 981 16.51 17.35 -14.95
C LYS A 981 17.96 17.41 -14.46
N ALA A 982 18.55 18.61 -14.42
CA ALA A 982 19.88 18.83 -13.86
C ALA A 982 19.97 18.41 -12.39
N MET A 983 18.92 18.67 -11.59
CA MET A 983 18.85 18.20 -10.20
C MET A 983 18.87 16.67 -10.09
N VAL A 984 18.11 15.96 -10.96
CA VAL A 984 18.08 14.49 -11.01
C VAL A 984 19.40 13.89 -11.49
N GLU A 985 20.04 14.51 -12.49
CA GLU A 985 21.35 14.09 -13.02
C GLU A 985 22.46 14.19 -11.96
N GLN A 986 22.36 15.12 -11.02
CA GLN A 986 23.26 15.24 -9.86
C GLN A 986 22.93 14.25 -8.72
N GLY A 987 21.94 13.37 -8.92
CA GLY A 987 21.49 12.40 -7.90
C GLY A 987 20.71 13.05 -6.74
N LEU A 988 20.33 14.32 -6.87
CA LEU A 988 19.57 15.04 -5.85
C LEU A 988 18.09 14.76 -6.01
N LYS A 989 17.45 14.37 -4.90
CA LYS A 989 16.00 14.23 -4.84
C LYS A 989 15.43 15.41 -4.08
N LYS A 990 14.33 15.99 -4.59
CA LYS A 990 13.56 16.97 -3.84
C LYS A 990 13.08 16.30 -2.57
N THR A 991 13.55 16.78 -1.42
CA THR A 991 13.01 16.41 -0.11
C THR A 991 11.58 16.97 -0.06
N PRO A 992 10.53 16.13 -0.05
CA PRO A 992 9.17 16.64 0.01
C PRO A 992 8.99 17.36 1.36
N GLY A 993 8.39 18.55 1.33
CA GLY A 993 8.16 19.31 2.56
C GLY A 993 7.17 18.56 3.45
N CYS A 994 7.57 18.16 4.65
CA CYS A 994 6.71 17.45 5.57
C CYS A 994 6.13 18.43 6.60
N SER A 995 4.82 18.37 6.83
CA SER A 995 4.18 18.89 8.05
C SER A 995 3.58 17.70 8.78
N TRP A 996 3.39 17.75 10.09
CA TRP A 996 2.79 16.63 10.79
C TRP A 996 1.96 17.14 11.96
N ILE A 997 0.89 16.41 12.28
CA ILE A 997 0.02 16.71 13.42
C ILE A 997 -0.17 15.44 14.23
N GLU A 998 -0.31 15.59 15.55
CA GLU A 998 -0.65 14.47 16.42
C GLU A 998 -2.15 14.47 16.72
N LEU A 999 -2.85 13.42 16.31
CA LEU A 999 -4.26 13.18 16.62
C LEU A 999 -4.39 11.88 17.41
N LYS A 1000 -4.87 11.98 18.66
CA LYS A 1000 -5.09 10.83 19.56
C LYS A 1000 -3.85 9.93 19.71
N ASN A 1001 -2.68 10.53 19.99
CA ASN A 1001 -1.37 9.87 20.13
C ASN A 1001 -0.84 9.17 18.86
N LYS A 1002 -1.29 9.59 17.66
CA LYS A 1002 -0.72 9.16 16.38
C LYS A 1002 -0.19 10.39 15.63
N VAL A 1003 1.09 10.36 15.24
CA VAL A 1003 1.69 11.38 14.37
C VAL A 1003 1.30 11.09 12.94
N LEU A 1004 0.51 11.98 12.37
CA LEU A 1004 0.13 11.98 10.97
C LEU A 1004 1.08 12.90 10.24
N VAL A 1005 1.94 12.31 9.41
CA VAL A 1005 2.92 13.04 8.61
C VAL A 1005 2.32 13.35 7.24
N PHE A 1006 2.08 14.63 6.98
CA PHE A 1006 1.70 15.18 5.68
C PHE A 1006 2.96 15.52 4.89
N VAL A 1007 3.32 14.62 4.01
CA VAL A 1007 4.44 14.80 3.09
C VAL A 1007 3.92 15.55 1.87
N ALA A 1008 4.52 16.69 1.49
CA ALA A 1008 4.10 17.48 0.35
C ALA A 1008 4.21 16.66 -0.93
N GLY A 1009 3.07 16.43 -1.59
CA GLY A 1009 2.95 15.56 -2.75
C GLY A 1009 2.57 14.10 -2.42
N SER A 1010 2.40 13.73 -1.15
CA SER A 1010 1.72 12.47 -0.81
C SER A 1010 0.21 12.63 -0.91
N HIS A 1011 -0.43 11.65 -1.54
CA HIS A 1011 -1.89 11.53 -1.64
C HIS A 1011 -2.41 10.37 -0.77
N SER A 1012 -1.58 9.91 0.16
CA SER A 1012 -1.78 8.67 0.92
C SER A 1012 -2.51 8.86 2.26
N HIS A 1013 -2.91 10.09 2.62
CA HIS A 1013 -3.72 10.29 3.82
C HIS A 1013 -5.20 9.94 3.52
N PRO A 1014 -5.87 9.13 4.35
CA PRO A 1014 -7.27 8.73 4.10
C PRO A 1014 -8.24 9.92 3.99
N ASP A 1015 -7.96 11.02 4.71
CA ASP A 1015 -8.75 12.28 4.65
C ASP A 1015 -8.16 13.37 3.75
N THR A 1016 -7.17 13.05 2.90
CA THR A 1016 -6.48 14.01 1.99
C THR A 1016 -7.48 14.91 1.27
N LYS A 1017 -8.63 14.35 0.92
CA LYS A 1017 -9.65 14.96 0.09
C LYS A 1017 -10.54 15.98 0.83
N GLU A 1018 -10.79 15.78 2.13
CA GLU A 1018 -11.42 16.79 2.99
C GLU A 1018 -10.43 17.88 3.40
N MET A 1019 -9.16 17.54 3.63
CA MET A 1019 -8.11 18.53 3.87
C MET A 1019 -7.88 19.45 2.67
N TYR A 1020 -7.92 18.94 1.43
CA TYR A 1020 -7.86 19.79 0.22
C TYR A 1020 -9.14 20.62 -0.01
N LYS A 1021 -10.32 20.15 0.44
CA LYS A 1021 -11.53 20.99 0.46
C LYS A 1021 -11.39 22.13 1.46
N MET A 1022 -10.89 21.84 2.66
CA MET A 1022 -10.64 22.85 3.71
C MET A 1022 -9.55 23.83 3.29
N LEU A 1023 -8.46 23.37 2.65
CA LEU A 1023 -7.42 24.25 2.10
C LEU A 1023 -7.94 25.14 0.97
N LYS A 1024 -8.85 24.63 0.11
CA LYS A 1024 -9.52 25.44 -0.91
C LYS A 1024 -10.49 26.46 -0.30
N PHE A 1025 -11.19 26.08 0.77
CA PHE A 1025 -12.05 26.98 1.53
C PHE A 1025 -11.24 28.10 2.21
N LEU A 1026 -10.14 27.76 2.90
CA LEU A 1026 -9.23 28.70 3.52
C LEU A 1026 -8.52 29.60 2.49
N GLN A 1027 -8.11 29.07 1.33
CA GLN A 1027 -7.55 29.88 0.24
C GLN A 1027 -8.58 30.83 -0.39
N TYR A 1028 -9.86 30.46 -0.40
CA TYR A 1028 -10.95 31.31 -0.87
C TYR A 1028 -11.25 32.44 0.13
N GLU A 1029 -11.25 32.16 1.44
CA GLU A 1029 -11.38 33.17 2.51
C GLU A 1029 -10.19 34.15 2.53
N MET A 1030 -8.95 33.64 2.45
CA MET A 1030 -7.75 34.47 2.45
C MET A 1030 -7.63 35.39 1.22
N ARG A 1031 -8.29 35.06 0.11
CA ARG A 1031 -8.31 35.88 -1.13
C ARG A 1031 -9.46 36.87 -1.19
N ASN A 1032 -10.54 36.68 -0.42
CA ASN A 1032 -11.73 37.54 -0.44
C ASN A 1032 -12.20 37.90 0.97
N PRO A 1033 -11.43 38.70 1.73
CA PRO A 1033 -11.75 39.03 3.12
C PRO A 1033 -13.03 39.89 3.30
N SER A 1034 -13.67 40.34 2.22
CA SER A 1034 -14.76 41.33 2.24
C SER A 1034 -16.15 40.79 1.91
N ASN A 1035 -16.36 39.46 1.76
CA ASN A 1035 -17.63 38.90 1.27
C ASN A 1035 -18.44 38.03 2.25
N PHE A 1036 -18.08 37.97 3.53
CA PHE A 1036 -18.93 37.40 4.57
C PHE A 1036 -19.02 38.33 5.78
N GLY A 1037 -20.25 38.73 6.12
CA GLY A 1037 -20.54 39.58 7.26
C GLY A 1037 -20.10 38.93 8.58
N PHE A 1038 -19.33 39.68 9.36
CA PHE A 1038 -18.87 39.40 10.71
C PHE A 1038 -20.02 39.38 11.75
N GLU A 1039 -21.07 38.57 11.57
CA GLU A 1039 -22.20 38.55 12.52
C GLU A 1039 -22.60 37.20 13.11
N ASN A 1040 -22.03 36.04 12.72
CA ASN A 1040 -22.51 34.75 13.25
C ASN A 1040 -21.47 33.72 13.73
N TYR A 1041 -20.28 34.14 14.16
CA TYR A 1041 -19.42 33.28 14.98
C TYR A 1041 -18.94 34.02 16.23
N LYS A 1042 -19.74 33.87 17.31
CA LYS A 1042 -19.26 34.12 18.67
C LYS A 1042 -18.17 33.10 18.97
N ALA A 1043 -16.95 33.58 19.18
CA ALA A 1043 -15.91 32.82 19.86
C ALA A 1043 -16.46 32.35 21.21
N PHE A 1044 -16.49 31.03 21.42
CA PHE A 1044 -16.62 30.48 22.76
C PHE A 1044 -15.31 30.75 23.51
N GLN A 1045 -15.21 31.93 24.12
CA GLN A 1045 -14.55 32.06 25.40
C GLN A 1045 -15.36 31.23 26.39
N VAL A 1046 -14.82 30.10 26.84
CA VAL A 1046 -15.24 29.53 28.12
C VAL A 1046 -14.33 30.15 29.16
N SER A 1047 -14.93 31.03 29.97
CA SER A 1047 -14.36 31.56 31.20
C SER A 1047 -14.27 30.45 32.24
N ASP A 1048 -13.13 30.37 32.92
CA ASP A 1048 -13.03 29.80 34.26
C ASP A 1048 -13.95 30.61 35.20
N GLU A 1049 -15.12 30.07 35.51
CA GLU A 1049 -15.92 30.31 36.72
C GLU A 1049 -17.31 29.70 36.50
N ASP A 1050 -17.43 28.39 36.75
CA ASP A 1050 -18.63 27.74 37.29
C ASP A 1050 -18.32 26.26 37.61
N LEU A 1051 -17.74 26.10 38.80
CA LEU A 1051 -17.77 24.98 39.77
C LEU A 1051 -18.59 23.71 39.42
N CYS A 1052 -17.92 22.55 39.39
CA CYS A 1052 -18.02 21.38 40.30
C CYS A 1052 -17.61 20.06 39.62
#